data_AF-A0A932NCC6-F1
#
_entry.id   AF-A0A932NCC6-F1
#
_cell.length_a   1.000
_cell.length_b   1.000
_cell.length_c   1.000
_cell.angle_alpha   90.00
_cell.angle_beta   90.00
_cell.angle_gamma   90.00
#
_symmetry.space_group_name_H-M   'P 1'
#
loop_
_entity.id
_entity.type
_entity.pdbx_description
1 polymer ?
#
loop_
_entity_poly.entity_id
_entity_poly.type
_entity_poly.pdbx_seq_one_letter_code
_entity_poly.pdbx_strand_id
1 'polypeptide(L)'
;MKILFSLIALVFSAIVVNAQPTVISGVVNSYTKVTSINYCTKTLGVTSTAGFSAGDKAIIIQMKGAEIDTANSSNFGSISGFNEAGNFEFVTIESITANNIRLKYLLGQNYNPNGAVQLVRLPKDITTAWVQGDPLTAPAWDGSTGGVLALEAQGAIDIRGSIDVSGKGFRGGDLNTGSIIQYNLPDYKSAITANRGGGKGESIIDVDSFSTASRGAPANGGGGGNQHNAGGGGGANGGNGGMGGREYYTSSPGLLNGGVGGHKLDFIGLNPKIFMGGGGGAGHQNDGVGTKGVAGGGIVILKTGVLVGRGNIIAANGNSQTINAQNDGAGGGGGGGTVFLHVDRITSPVRVEAYGGKGGNSNNSVTQGHGTGGGGGGGWITVSSGQLLDSIIPTLNGGNAGIILNTTNTFAAEAGQAGGTKIGWTIPESNLNPVIAQVAKDTVICPGGVASIGKRAIGGRQPYSYSWSPSLGLDNSSAEFPNASPLVSTPYTVTVTDSTGCKNQAQVYVRIHEKQIVSAGTDTAVCLGASVQLQANGRGIFQWTPLIGLNNSTIANPIATPTATTDYHLIVIDSNGCMSEDSMTVIVYPLPIVSISTIDTSICDGESIVISASGNSGATPYSYVWSPSTGVSDVRAQSPVFSPKATTSYSVTVIDANGCIANSSVTIHISPLPNVDAGASTNICYGDTTQLSGTGGISFSWSPSLGLSSTTIANPLAFPTQTMMYYLTSKNSNGCVSTDSVLVTVYPLPQIPVLTIASDTITSTVAYPVKQYMWSLDGVLIPFQNQKNLIAKQSGKYSLTVIDMNGCLSASLPIDVTLGSGTLALDDMCAYPGEIVHIPIRLLDALSVTETNATDIEMTLRFNSTILLPLGQDFLDNRVENGERIVRFRTPIVLGGNGLLRTMKFGVALGNDTATTIRITDYSSIGGRIYLSADTGVFCVLGICREGGARLYSSNGSSTSFIFNNPLPSEKTITLTMKTWETGITKLTIINILGQTISIPLNEFLIKGEHSIELDVSKLNIGTYLLILQTPNEYVARVLHIQK
;
A
#
# COMPACT_ATOMS: atom_id res chain seq x y z
N MET A 1 8.62 -21.30 33.38
CA MET A 1 7.66 -20.89 34.44
C MET A 1 6.99 -22.06 35.19
N LYS A 2 6.52 -23.15 34.53
CA LYS A 2 5.88 -24.28 35.24
C LYS A 2 6.76 -25.02 36.29
N ILE A 3 8.07 -25.13 36.06
CA ILE A 3 8.99 -25.84 36.98
C ILE A 3 9.20 -25.08 38.31
N LEU A 4 9.08 -23.74 38.31
CA LEU A 4 9.26 -22.92 39.51
C LEU A 4 8.10 -23.11 40.52
N PHE A 5 6.90 -23.43 40.03
CA PHE A 5 5.75 -23.74 40.88
C PHE A 5 5.87 -25.09 41.61
N SER A 6 6.44 -26.13 40.98
CA SER A 6 6.66 -27.42 41.64
C SER A 6 7.70 -27.37 42.75
N LEU A 7 8.76 -26.56 42.62
CA LEU A 7 9.76 -26.43 43.68
C LEU A 7 9.22 -25.65 44.90
N ILE A 8 8.41 -24.61 44.67
CA ILE A 8 7.75 -23.86 45.76
C ILE A 8 6.71 -24.74 46.49
N ALA A 9 6.01 -25.62 45.77
CA ALA A 9 5.10 -26.59 46.39
C ALA A 9 5.81 -27.59 47.33
N LEU A 10 7.03 -28.05 47.00
CA LEU A 10 7.80 -28.92 47.90
C LEU A 10 8.39 -28.18 49.11
N VAL A 11 8.81 -26.92 48.97
CA VAL A 11 9.39 -26.16 50.11
C VAL A 11 8.31 -25.65 51.08
N PHE A 12 7.11 -25.30 50.60
CA PHE A 12 5.98 -24.99 51.48
C PHE A 12 5.34 -26.22 52.16
N SER A 13 5.70 -27.44 51.75
CA SER A 13 5.25 -28.67 52.42
C SER A 13 6.03 -29.00 53.71
N ALA A 14 7.08 -28.23 54.04
CA ALA A 14 8.00 -28.51 55.15
C ALA A 14 8.09 -27.41 56.24
N ILE A 15 7.25 -26.38 56.17
CA ILE A 15 7.03 -25.43 57.29
C ILE A 15 5.58 -25.56 57.78
N VAL A 16 5.21 -26.78 58.14
CA VAL A 16 4.24 -26.95 59.23
C VAL A 16 4.99 -26.54 60.49
N VAL A 17 4.80 -25.29 60.92
CA VAL A 17 5.08 -24.94 62.31
C VAL A 17 4.30 -25.95 63.15
N ASN A 18 4.99 -26.71 63.99
CA ASN A 18 4.41 -27.74 64.85
C ASN A 18 3.66 -27.08 66.02
N ALA A 19 2.67 -26.25 65.67
CA ALA A 19 1.80 -25.52 66.56
C ALA A 19 1.08 -26.55 67.41
N GLN A 20 1.37 -26.54 68.70
CA GLN A 20 0.77 -27.48 69.64
C GLN A 20 -0.75 -27.34 69.57
N PRO A 21 -1.50 -28.45 69.40
CA PRO A 21 -2.94 -28.38 69.31
C PRO A 21 -3.57 -27.68 70.51
N THR A 22 -4.52 -26.79 70.23
CA THR A 22 -5.24 -26.03 71.25
C THR A 22 -6.23 -26.96 71.94
N VAL A 23 -5.98 -27.28 73.21
CA VAL A 23 -6.91 -28.05 74.04
C VAL A 23 -8.09 -27.17 74.43
N ILE A 24 -9.31 -27.66 74.19
CA ILE A 24 -10.56 -26.93 74.47
C ILE A 24 -11.57 -27.83 75.19
N SER A 25 -12.31 -27.24 76.13
CA SER A 25 -13.36 -27.85 76.96
C SER A 25 -14.28 -26.75 77.53
N GLY A 26 -15.44 -27.13 78.07
CA GLY A 26 -16.38 -26.20 78.67
C GLY A 26 -16.95 -25.17 77.69
N VAL A 27 -17.20 -23.94 78.16
CA VAL A 27 -17.74 -22.84 77.33
C VAL A 27 -16.59 -22.01 76.74
N VAL A 28 -16.46 -22.02 75.41
CA VAL A 28 -15.37 -21.32 74.70
C VAL A 28 -15.80 -20.08 73.92
N ASN A 29 -17.11 -19.90 73.71
CA ASN A 29 -17.67 -18.73 73.02
C ASN A 29 -17.97 -17.58 74.00
N SER A 30 -18.00 -16.36 73.48
CA SER A 30 -18.51 -15.17 74.20
C SER A 30 -19.76 -14.64 73.50
N TYR A 31 -20.72 -14.14 74.26
CA TYR A 31 -22.08 -13.83 73.77
C TYR A 31 -22.45 -12.38 74.10
N THR A 32 -23.20 -11.72 73.20
CA THR A 32 -23.83 -10.44 73.49
C THR A 32 -25.11 -10.28 72.67
N LYS A 33 -26.13 -9.62 73.22
CA LYS A 33 -27.35 -9.28 72.48
C LYS A 33 -27.07 -8.12 71.53
N VAL A 34 -27.49 -8.26 70.28
CA VAL A 34 -27.52 -7.17 69.30
C VAL A 34 -28.81 -6.37 69.50
N THR A 35 -28.69 -5.06 69.71
CA THR A 35 -29.78 -4.13 70.01
C THR A 35 -30.13 -3.22 68.84
N SER A 36 -29.18 -2.98 67.92
CA SER A 36 -29.41 -2.22 66.70
C SER A 36 -28.43 -2.65 65.60
N ILE A 37 -28.82 -2.49 64.35
CA ILE A 37 -27.99 -2.83 63.19
C ILE A 37 -28.06 -1.67 62.20
N ASN A 38 -26.91 -1.10 61.84
CA ASN A 38 -26.76 -0.20 60.72
C ASN A 38 -25.92 -0.91 59.65
N TYR A 39 -26.62 -1.40 58.61
CA TYR A 39 -26.01 -2.10 57.48
C TYR A 39 -24.94 -1.21 56.83
N CYS A 40 -25.27 0.03 56.48
CA CYS A 40 -24.41 0.91 55.69
C CYS A 40 -23.11 1.30 56.40
N THR A 41 -23.13 1.47 57.72
CA THR A 41 -21.91 1.72 58.52
C THR A 41 -21.27 0.43 59.04
N LYS A 42 -21.78 -0.75 58.65
CA LYS A 42 -21.35 -2.08 59.12
C LYS A 42 -21.37 -2.20 60.65
N THR A 43 -22.28 -1.50 61.34
CA THR A 43 -22.23 -1.32 62.80
C THR A 43 -23.37 -2.05 63.51
N LEU A 44 -23.01 -2.86 64.52
CA LEU A 44 -23.94 -3.49 65.46
C LEU A 44 -23.87 -2.74 66.78
N GLY A 45 -24.99 -2.22 67.27
CA GLY A 45 -25.13 -1.82 68.67
C GLY A 45 -25.39 -3.08 69.52
N VAL A 46 -24.68 -3.24 70.62
CA VAL A 46 -24.77 -4.44 71.48
C VAL A 46 -24.93 -4.08 72.96
N THR A 47 -25.46 -5.01 73.76
CA THR A 47 -25.62 -4.80 75.22
C THR A 47 -24.30 -4.67 75.97
N SER A 48 -23.26 -5.40 75.53
CA SER A 48 -21.91 -5.37 76.08
C SER A 48 -20.91 -5.78 75.01
N THR A 49 -19.69 -5.24 75.07
CA THR A 49 -18.54 -5.63 74.23
C THR A 49 -17.48 -6.42 75.02
N ALA A 50 -17.76 -6.76 76.28
CA ALA A 50 -16.89 -7.60 77.10
C ALA A 50 -16.67 -8.98 76.45
N GLY A 51 -15.41 -9.39 76.32
CA GLY A 51 -15.04 -10.64 75.65
C GLY A 51 -15.05 -10.58 74.12
N PHE A 52 -15.07 -9.39 73.51
CA PHE A 52 -14.91 -9.18 72.07
C PHE A 52 -13.72 -8.26 71.78
N SER A 53 -13.07 -8.43 70.62
CA SER A 53 -11.91 -7.64 70.20
C SER A 53 -11.81 -7.49 68.67
N ALA A 54 -11.00 -6.53 68.22
CA ALA A 54 -10.77 -6.33 66.79
C ALA A 54 -10.03 -7.53 66.16
N GLY A 55 -10.43 -7.87 64.94
CA GLY A 55 -9.94 -9.06 64.22
C GLY A 55 -10.55 -10.39 64.69
N ASP A 56 -11.46 -10.39 65.66
CA ASP A 56 -12.15 -11.61 66.07
C ASP A 56 -13.19 -12.05 65.03
N LYS A 57 -13.37 -13.36 64.91
CA LYS A 57 -14.51 -13.95 64.19
C LYS A 57 -15.67 -14.20 65.15
N ALA A 58 -16.88 -14.03 64.65
CA ALA A 58 -18.11 -14.30 65.36
C ALA A 58 -19.20 -14.81 64.42
N ILE A 59 -20.28 -15.36 64.97
CA ILE A 59 -21.52 -15.60 64.25
C ILE A 59 -22.56 -14.60 64.76
N ILE A 60 -23.21 -13.88 63.86
CA ILE A 60 -24.48 -13.20 64.17
C ILE A 60 -25.60 -14.18 63.84
N ILE A 61 -26.53 -14.38 64.78
CA ILE A 61 -27.67 -15.30 64.62
C ILE A 61 -28.93 -14.73 65.26
N GLN A 62 -30.06 -14.86 64.56
CA GLN A 62 -31.38 -14.46 65.06
C GLN A 62 -32.16 -15.67 65.56
N MET A 63 -32.58 -15.66 66.82
CA MET A 63 -33.24 -16.82 67.41
C MET A 63 -34.76 -16.85 67.21
N LYS A 64 -35.40 -15.68 67.06
CA LYS A 64 -36.86 -15.53 67.03
C LYS A 64 -37.37 -14.59 65.93
N GLY A 65 -38.68 -14.49 65.78
CA GLY A 65 -39.35 -13.53 64.88
C GLY A 65 -40.13 -14.16 63.73
N ALA A 66 -40.42 -15.47 63.80
CA ALA A 66 -41.33 -16.12 62.86
C ALA A 66 -42.79 -15.65 63.07
N GLU A 67 -43.62 -15.85 62.05
CA GLU A 67 -45.06 -15.59 62.07
C GLU A 67 -45.86 -16.88 62.19
N ILE A 68 -46.97 -16.80 62.91
CA ILE A 68 -47.88 -17.92 63.17
C ILE A 68 -49.35 -17.51 63.02
N ASP A 69 -50.24 -18.49 62.85
CA ASP A 69 -51.66 -18.30 63.15
C ASP A 69 -51.82 -18.01 64.65
N THR A 70 -52.45 -16.87 64.98
CA THR A 70 -52.67 -16.40 66.37
C THR A 70 -54.13 -16.54 66.82
N ALA A 71 -55.02 -17.10 66.00
CA ALA A 71 -56.41 -17.34 66.38
C ALA A 71 -56.50 -18.37 67.51
N ASN A 72 -57.47 -18.24 68.41
CA ASN A 72 -57.72 -19.22 69.48
C ASN A 72 -58.42 -20.47 68.90
N SER A 73 -57.70 -21.25 68.09
CA SER A 73 -58.22 -22.37 67.31
C SER A 73 -57.20 -23.52 67.22
N SER A 74 -57.60 -24.65 66.62
CA SER A 74 -56.72 -25.79 66.33
C SER A 74 -55.45 -25.46 65.56
N ASN A 75 -55.44 -24.33 64.84
CA ASN A 75 -54.33 -23.91 64.01
C ASN A 75 -53.32 -23.03 64.77
N PHE A 76 -53.63 -22.59 66.00
CA PHE A 76 -52.77 -21.69 66.77
C PHE A 76 -51.31 -22.17 66.79
N GLY A 77 -50.41 -21.31 66.32
CA GLY A 77 -48.98 -21.59 66.28
C GLY A 77 -48.48 -22.30 65.02
N SER A 78 -49.37 -22.63 64.08
CA SER A 78 -48.97 -23.05 62.72
C SER A 78 -48.17 -21.93 62.06
N ILE A 79 -46.96 -22.25 61.60
CA ILE A 79 -46.01 -21.27 61.06
C ILE A 79 -46.46 -20.82 59.66
N SER A 80 -46.72 -19.52 59.49
CA SER A 80 -47.05 -18.91 58.19
C SER A 80 -45.81 -18.34 57.49
N GLY A 81 -44.78 -17.95 58.24
CA GLY A 81 -43.55 -17.37 57.72
C GLY A 81 -42.40 -17.44 58.72
N PHE A 82 -41.16 -17.57 58.23
CA PHE A 82 -39.97 -17.60 59.09
C PHE A 82 -39.29 -16.24 59.27
N ASN A 83 -39.62 -15.24 58.45
CA ASN A 83 -39.00 -13.91 58.41
C ASN A 83 -37.47 -14.00 58.56
N GLU A 84 -36.85 -13.26 59.48
CA GLU A 84 -35.42 -13.39 59.78
C GLU A 84 -35.08 -14.46 60.83
N ALA A 85 -36.06 -15.13 61.46
CA ALA A 85 -35.79 -16.15 62.47
C ALA A 85 -34.93 -17.30 61.91
N GLY A 86 -33.89 -17.67 62.66
CA GLY A 86 -32.89 -18.67 62.27
C GLY A 86 -31.82 -18.17 61.29
N ASN A 87 -31.88 -16.94 60.77
CA ASN A 87 -30.81 -16.38 59.94
C ASN A 87 -29.50 -16.34 60.73
N PHE A 88 -28.40 -16.74 60.09
CA PHE A 88 -27.06 -16.66 60.67
C PHE A 88 -25.99 -16.41 59.59
N GLU A 89 -24.90 -15.75 59.95
CA GLU A 89 -23.70 -15.64 59.12
C GLU A 89 -22.43 -15.44 59.96
N PHE A 90 -21.29 -15.89 59.45
CA PHE A 90 -19.98 -15.62 60.03
C PHE A 90 -19.53 -14.20 59.68
N VAL A 91 -19.07 -13.45 60.68
CA VAL A 91 -18.60 -12.08 60.57
C VAL A 91 -17.19 -11.93 61.15
N THR A 92 -16.48 -10.90 60.70
CA THR A 92 -15.19 -10.47 61.28
C THR A 92 -15.31 -9.06 61.83
N ILE A 93 -14.85 -8.85 63.06
CA ILE A 93 -14.86 -7.53 63.71
C ILE A 93 -13.70 -6.68 63.17
N GLU A 94 -14.01 -5.48 62.66
CA GLU A 94 -13.05 -4.48 62.20
C GLU A 94 -12.58 -3.59 63.35
N SER A 95 -13.51 -3.11 64.17
CA SER A 95 -13.21 -2.25 65.33
C SER A 95 -14.35 -2.28 66.35
N ILE A 96 -14.05 -1.85 67.57
CA ILE A 96 -15.03 -1.72 68.67
C ILE A 96 -14.93 -0.30 69.23
N THR A 97 -16.06 0.32 69.55
CA THR A 97 -16.11 1.66 70.17
C THR A 97 -17.29 1.72 71.14
N ALA A 98 -16.99 1.72 72.44
CA ALA A 98 -17.97 1.53 73.51
C ALA A 98 -18.83 0.28 73.26
N ASN A 99 -20.15 0.44 73.15
CA ASN A 99 -21.12 -0.63 72.87
C ASN A 99 -21.44 -0.83 71.39
N ASN A 100 -20.60 -0.30 70.47
CA ASN A 100 -20.72 -0.52 69.04
C ASN A 100 -19.60 -1.44 68.54
N ILE A 101 -19.99 -2.51 67.83
CA ILE A 101 -19.08 -3.40 67.11
C ILE A 101 -19.21 -3.10 65.63
N ARG A 102 -18.12 -2.70 64.97
CA ARG A 102 -18.07 -2.46 63.54
C ARG A 102 -17.45 -3.65 62.84
N LEU A 103 -18.15 -4.19 61.84
CA LEU A 103 -17.77 -5.36 61.05
C LEU A 103 -16.88 -4.98 59.88
N LYS A 104 -16.07 -5.94 59.40
CA LYS A 104 -15.19 -5.77 58.23
C LYS A 104 -15.97 -5.62 56.93
N TYR A 105 -17.02 -6.41 56.75
CA TYR A 105 -17.89 -6.42 55.57
C TYR A 105 -19.35 -6.10 55.97
N LEU A 106 -20.19 -5.79 54.99
CA LEU A 106 -21.65 -5.73 55.17
C LEU A 106 -22.18 -7.15 55.48
N LEU A 107 -23.27 -7.20 56.24
CA LEU A 107 -24.06 -8.42 56.42
C LEU A 107 -24.73 -8.83 55.10
N GLY A 108 -24.66 -10.11 54.75
CA GLY A 108 -25.36 -10.69 53.61
C GLY A 108 -26.84 -10.95 53.88
N GLN A 109 -27.22 -11.17 55.14
CA GLN A 109 -28.58 -11.49 55.56
C GLN A 109 -29.29 -10.33 56.27
N ASN A 110 -30.62 -10.39 56.29
CA ASN A 110 -31.45 -9.50 57.12
C ASN A 110 -31.52 -10.04 58.55
N TYR A 111 -31.56 -9.11 59.50
CA TYR A 111 -31.72 -9.37 60.93
C TYR A 111 -32.60 -8.27 61.50
N ASN A 112 -33.58 -8.66 62.31
CA ASN A 112 -34.42 -7.77 63.09
C ASN A 112 -33.94 -7.83 64.55
N PRO A 113 -33.32 -6.77 65.11
CA PRO A 113 -32.81 -6.78 66.49
C PRO A 113 -33.84 -7.15 67.57
N ASN A 114 -35.14 -6.95 67.28
CA ASN A 114 -36.21 -7.35 68.19
C ASN A 114 -36.41 -8.88 68.24
N GLY A 115 -36.05 -9.62 67.18
CA GLY A 115 -36.15 -11.09 67.09
C GLY A 115 -35.08 -11.86 67.87
N ALA A 116 -34.62 -11.33 69.00
CA ALA A 116 -33.56 -11.91 69.84
C ALA A 116 -32.29 -12.28 69.04
N VAL A 117 -31.66 -11.27 68.44
CA VAL A 117 -30.38 -11.42 67.72
C VAL A 117 -29.22 -11.42 68.73
N GLN A 118 -28.31 -12.40 68.59
CA GLN A 118 -27.08 -12.48 69.37
C GLN A 118 -25.85 -12.56 68.48
N LEU A 119 -24.73 -12.03 68.98
CA LEU A 119 -23.40 -12.18 68.41
C LEU A 119 -22.59 -13.15 69.27
N VAL A 120 -22.06 -14.20 68.66
CA VAL A 120 -21.36 -15.32 69.31
C VAL A 120 -19.91 -15.34 68.82
N ARG A 121 -18.95 -14.86 69.63
CA ARG A 121 -17.52 -14.86 69.29
C ARG A 121 -16.97 -16.28 69.26
N LEU A 122 -16.19 -16.61 68.24
CA LEU A 122 -15.44 -17.85 68.15
C LEU A 122 -14.08 -17.75 68.88
N PRO A 123 -13.52 -18.86 69.38
CA PRO A 123 -12.11 -18.95 69.73
C PRO A 123 -11.23 -18.49 68.57
N LYS A 124 -10.17 -17.72 68.88
CA LYS A 124 -9.31 -17.09 67.89
C LYS A 124 -8.10 -17.97 67.56
N ASP A 125 -7.60 -17.86 66.34
CA ASP A 125 -6.30 -18.38 65.89
C ASP A 125 -6.06 -19.89 66.11
N ILE A 126 -7.14 -20.70 66.08
CA ILE A 126 -7.04 -22.17 66.18
C ILE A 126 -6.65 -22.79 64.83
N THR A 127 -5.45 -23.36 64.76
CA THR A 127 -5.03 -24.24 63.66
C THR A 127 -5.59 -25.66 63.85
N THR A 128 -5.40 -26.24 65.03
CA THR A 128 -5.89 -27.59 65.38
C THR A 128 -6.49 -27.55 66.78
N ALA A 129 -7.74 -27.99 66.92
CA ALA A 129 -8.42 -28.13 68.21
C ALA A 129 -8.37 -29.59 68.71
N TRP A 130 -8.08 -29.78 70.00
CA TRP A 130 -8.32 -31.02 70.72
C TRP A 130 -9.46 -30.80 71.73
N VAL A 131 -10.64 -31.36 71.44
CA VAL A 131 -11.75 -31.37 72.40
C VAL A 131 -11.43 -32.41 73.47
N GLN A 132 -11.03 -31.98 74.66
CA GLN A 132 -10.51 -32.87 75.70
C GLN A 132 -10.69 -32.27 77.10
N GLY A 133 -11.19 -33.07 78.05
CA GLY A 133 -11.58 -32.63 79.38
C GLY A 133 -13.10 -32.63 79.53
N ASP A 134 -13.63 -31.63 80.23
CA ASP A 134 -15.08 -31.42 80.36
C ASP A 134 -15.75 -31.24 78.98
N PRO A 135 -17.03 -31.64 78.83
CA PRO A 135 -17.75 -31.52 77.56
C PRO A 135 -17.70 -30.09 77.00
N LEU A 136 -17.37 -29.95 75.72
CA LEU A 136 -17.42 -28.67 75.03
C LEU A 136 -18.89 -28.27 74.85
N THR A 137 -19.29 -27.11 75.38
CA THR A 137 -20.70 -26.76 75.58
C THR A 137 -20.97 -25.26 75.43
N ALA A 138 -22.24 -24.89 75.48
CA ALA A 138 -22.72 -23.51 75.50
C ALA A 138 -23.49 -23.24 76.82
N PRO A 139 -23.59 -21.96 77.25
CA PRO A 139 -24.59 -21.56 78.24
C PRO A 139 -26.00 -21.95 77.74
N ALA A 140 -26.92 -22.26 78.66
CA ALA A 140 -28.31 -22.46 78.30
C ALA A 140 -28.93 -21.13 77.81
N TRP A 141 -29.90 -21.20 76.91
CA TRP A 141 -30.67 -20.04 76.48
C TRP A 141 -31.36 -19.34 77.64
N ASP A 142 -31.07 -18.05 77.84
CA ASP A 142 -31.64 -17.22 78.92
C ASP A 142 -32.87 -16.38 78.49
N GLY A 143 -33.25 -16.43 77.21
CA GLY A 143 -34.24 -15.55 76.59
C GLY A 143 -33.65 -14.46 75.69
N SER A 144 -32.33 -14.29 75.69
CA SER A 144 -31.61 -13.27 74.92
C SER A 144 -30.29 -13.77 74.32
N THR A 145 -29.56 -14.64 75.00
CA THR A 145 -28.27 -15.20 74.57
C THR A 145 -28.10 -16.66 75.02
N GLY A 146 -27.09 -17.33 74.46
CA GLY A 146 -26.76 -18.72 74.77
C GLY A 146 -27.33 -19.71 73.76
N GLY A 147 -27.25 -21.00 74.08
CA GLY A 147 -27.77 -22.10 73.27
C GLY A 147 -27.01 -22.40 71.97
N VAL A 148 -25.95 -21.66 71.64
CA VAL A 148 -25.17 -21.81 70.40
C VAL A 148 -23.69 -22.04 70.72
N LEU A 149 -23.16 -23.19 70.33
CA LEU A 149 -21.72 -23.50 70.32
C LEU A 149 -21.19 -23.37 68.90
N ALA A 150 -20.12 -22.60 68.72
CA ALA A 150 -19.51 -22.38 67.41
C ALA A 150 -17.97 -22.48 67.48
N LEU A 151 -17.38 -23.26 66.57
CA LEU A 151 -15.94 -23.49 66.52
C LEU A 151 -15.45 -23.55 65.07
N GLU A 152 -14.38 -22.82 64.79
CA GLU A 152 -13.64 -22.91 63.53
C GLU A 152 -12.19 -23.28 63.83
N ALA A 153 -11.64 -24.25 63.09
CA ALA A 153 -10.23 -24.60 63.09
C ALA A 153 -9.71 -24.63 61.65
N GLN A 154 -8.51 -24.08 61.40
CA GLN A 154 -7.98 -23.99 60.04
C GLN A 154 -7.60 -25.36 59.45
N GLY A 155 -7.16 -26.29 60.30
CA GLY A 155 -6.69 -27.63 59.92
C GLY A 155 -7.64 -28.74 60.38
N ALA A 156 -7.72 -28.98 61.69
CA ALA A 156 -8.43 -30.13 62.24
C ALA A 156 -9.15 -29.87 63.59
N ILE A 157 -10.27 -30.56 63.81
CA ILE A 157 -10.90 -30.72 65.12
C ILE A 157 -10.83 -32.21 65.50
N ASP A 158 -10.13 -32.54 66.58
CA ASP A 158 -9.97 -33.89 67.13
C ASP A 158 -10.85 -34.06 68.37
N ILE A 159 -11.89 -34.90 68.25
CA ILE A 159 -12.90 -35.13 69.29
C ILE A 159 -12.41 -36.24 70.23
N ARG A 160 -11.83 -35.86 71.37
CA ARG A 160 -11.31 -36.79 72.39
C ARG A 160 -12.21 -36.91 73.62
N GLY A 161 -12.97 -35.85 73.93
CA GLY A 161 -14.13 -35.83 74.81
C GLY A 161 -15.40 -35.42 74.05
N SER A 162 -16.55 -35.38 74.71
CA SER A 162 -17.81 -35.03 74.06
C SER A 162 -17.96 -33.54 73.76
N ILE A 163 -18.75 -33.25 72.72
CA ILE A 163 -19.37 -31.95 72.49
C ILE A 163 -20.84 -32.10 72.87
N ASP A 164 -21.36 -31.27 73.77
CA ASP A 164 -22.72 -31.43 74.29
C ASP A 164 -23.42 -30.09 74.56
N VAL A 165 -24.46 -29.80 73.77
CA VAL A 165 -25.40 -28.69 73.96
C VAL A 165 -26.83 -29.20 74.23
N SER A 166 -26.97 -30.40 74.79
CA SER A 166 -28.26 -30.95 75.18
C SER A 166 -28.93 -30.08 76.25
N GLY A 167 -30.23 -29.84 76.09
CA GLY A 167 -30.99 -28.98 77.00
C GLY A 167 -30.58 -27.50 77.03
N LYS A 168 -29.74 -27.02 76.10
CA LYS A 168 -29.31 -25.61 76.02
C LYS A 168 -30.19 -24.73 75.12
N GLY A 169 -31.16 -25.34 74.43
CA GLY A 169 -32.10 -24.68 73.52
C GLY A 169 -33.21 -23.92 74.23
N PHE A 170 -34.33 -23.69 73.53
CA PHE A 170 -35.44 -22.91 74.09
C PHE A 170 -35.99 -23.52 75.38
N ARG A 171 -36.36 -22.67 76.33
CA ARG A 171 -36.78 -23.07 77.68
C ARG A 171 -38.15 -23.77 77.66
N GLY A 172 -38.31 -24.75 78.53
CA GLY A 172 -39.61 -25.39 78.75
C GLY A 172 -40.60 -24.45 79.44
N GLY A 173 -41.90 -24.72 79.25
CA GLY A 173 -42.97 -23.89 79.80
C GLY A 173 -43.05 -23.96 81.33
N ASP A 174 -43.46 -22.84 81.94
CA ASP A 174 -43.71 -22.73 83.37
C ASP A 174 -45.06 -23.33 83.78
N LEU A 175 -45.18 -23.75 85.05
CA LEU A 175 -46.45 -24.22 85.62
C LEU A 175 -47.42 -23.05 85.82
N ASN A 176 -48.72 -23.34 85.74
CA ASN A 176 -49.77 -22.40 86.15
C ASN A 176 -49.70 -22.13 87.67
N THR A 177 -50.12 -20.93 88.08
CA THR A 177 -49.88 -20.39 89.43
C THR A 177 -51.01 -20.60 90.43
N GLY A 178 -52.10 -21.28 90.07
CA GLY A 178 -53.29 -21.41 90.91
C GLY A 178 -54.10 -22.68 90.71
N SER A 179 -54.75 -23.10 91.79
CA SER A 179 -55.49 -24.36 91.99
C SER A 179 -56.87 -24.43 91.34
N ILE A 180 -57.11 -23.71 90.25
CA ILE A 180 -58.46 -23.60 89.66
C ILE A 180 -58.78 -24.87 88.85
N ILE A 181 -59.82 -25.60 89.27
CA ILE A 181 -60.32 -26.77 88.55
C ILE A 181 -61.37 -26.30 87.51
N GLN A 182 -61.02 -26.36 86.23
CA GLN A 182 -61.94 -26.10 85.11
C GLN A 182 -61.88 -27.25 84.10
N TYR A 183 -63.06 -27.77 83.76
CA TYR A 183 -63.25 -28.88 82.82
C TYR A 183 -63.73 -28.38 81.46
N ASN A 184 -63.45 -29.13 80.39
CA ASN A 184 -63.96 -28.92 79.02
C ASN A 184 -63.60 -27.56 78.37
N LEU A 185 -62.51 -26.89 78.80
CA LEU A 185 -61.97 -25.70 78.13
C LEU A 185 -61.42 -26.06 76.72
N PRO A 186 -61.90 -25.39 75.64
CA PRO A 186 -61.37 -25.56 74.30
C PRO A 186 -60.20 -24.62 73.97
N ASP A 187 -59.81 -23.74 74.90
CA ASP A 187 -58.80 -22.70 74.67
C ASP A 187 -57.47 -23.26 74.18
N TYR A 188 -57.01 -22.80 73.02
CA TYR A 188 -55.69 -23.05 72.48
C TYR A 188 -54.67 -22.03 72.96
N LYS A 189 -55.10 -20.83 73.37
CA LYS A 189 -54.24 -19.80 73.95
C LYS A 189 -54.91 -19.10 75.13
N SER A 190 -54.15 -18.87 76.20
CA SER A 190 -54.57 -18.07 77.35
C SER A 190 -53.38 -17.41 78.05
N ALA A 191 -53.63 -16.42 78.91
CA ALA A 191 -52.62 -15.91 79.83
C ALA A 191 -52.36 -16.95 80.93
N ILE A 192 -51.10 -17.19 81.31
CA ILE A 192 -50.76 -18.15 82.38
C ILE A 192 -51.37 -17.76 83.74
N THR A 193 -51.55 -16.46 83.96
CA THR A 193 -52.25 -15.89 85.13
C THR A 193 -53.76 -16.16 85.15
N ALA A 194 -54.36 -16.57 84.03
CA ALA A 194 -55.76 -16.99 83.99
C ALA A 194 -55.96 -18.41 84.54
N ASN A 195 -54.88 -19.17 84.78
CA ASN A 195 -54.90 -20.54 85.31
C ASN A 195 -55.85 -21.49 84.54
N ARG A 196 -55.88 -21.36 83.20
CA ARG A 196 -56.69 -22.21 82.29
C ARG A 196 -55.91 -23.38 81.67
N GLY A 197 -54.60 -23.38 81.85
CA GLY A 197 -53.66 -24.32 81.24
C GLY A 197 -52.25 -24.11 81.80
N GLY A 198 -51.40 -25.13 81.68
CA GLY A 198 -49.96 -24.98 81.88
C GLY A 198 -49.34 -24.02 80.87
N GLY A 199 -48.15 -23.48 81.18
CA GLY A 199 -47.40 -22.62 80.28
C GLY A 199 -46.89 -23.37 79.05
N LYS A 200 -46.83 -22.66 77.92
CA LYS A 200 -46.25 -23.18 76.67
C LYS A 200 -44.73 -23.14 76.73
N GLY A 201 -44.07 -24.06 76.03
CA GLY A 201 -42.64 -24.03 75.80
C GLY A 201 -42.23 -22.86 74.91
N GLU A 202 -41.03 -22.32 75.15
CA GLU A 202 -40.45 -21.27 74.31
C GLU A 202 -40.04 -21.80 72.93
N SER A 203 -40.04 -20.91 71.93
CA SER A 203 -39.88 -21.24 70.53
C SER A 203 -39.28 -20.10 69.70
N ILE A 204 -39.25 -20.27 68.38
CA ILE A 204 -38.83 -19.26 67.38
C ILE A 204 -39.75 -18.02 67.29
N ILE A 205 -40.72 -17.86 68.19
CA ILE A 205 -41.54 -16.67 68.33
C ILE A 205 -41.44 -16.08 69.74
N ASP A 206 -41.76 -14.79 69.87
CA ASP A 206 -42.11 -14.21 71.15
C ASP A 206 -43.63 -14.31 71.34
N VAL A 207 -44.01 -15.09 72.35
CA VAL A 207 -45.41 -15.37 72.69
C VAL A 207 -45.96 -14.17 73.47
N ASP A 208 -47.08 -13.61 73.02
CA ASP A 208 -47.72 -12.49 73.72
C ASP A 208 -48.26 -12.90 75.10
N SER A 209 -48.43 -11.93 76.00
CA SER A 209 -48.84 -12.15 77.39
C SER A 209 -50.20 -12.85 77.56
N PHE A 210 -51.09 -12.77 76.56
CA PHE A 210 -52.40 -13.42 76.54
C PHE A 210 -52.37 -14.80 75.88
N SER A 211 -51.21 -15.23 75.37
CA SER A 211 -51.01 -16.50 74.68
C SER A 211 -49.97 -17.40 75.36
N THR A 212 -49.50 -17.08 76.57
CA THR A 212 -48.45 -17.83 77.30
C THR A 212 -48.82 -19.26 77.77
N ALA A 213 -50.09 -19.64 77.80
CA ALA A 213 -50.59 -20.90 78.35
C ALA A 213 -51.67 -21.58 77.49
N SER A 214 -52.17 -22.74 77.94
CA SER A 214 -53.12 -23.62 77.23
C SER A 214 -52.52 -24.39 76.04
N ARG A 215 -53.31 -25.23 75.36
CA ARG A 215 -52.82 -26.35 74.52
C ARG A 215 -52.19 -26.05 73.17
N GLY A 216 -52.43 -24.90 72.53
CA GLY A 216 -51.83 -24.63 71.22
C GLY A 216 -50.30 -24.56 71.29
N ALA A 217 -49.61 -25.13 70.32
CA ALA A 217 -48.15 -25.20 70.27
C ALA A 217 -47.57 -23.94 69.62
N PRO A 218 -46.83 -23.04 70.31
CA PRO A 218 -46.35 -21.82 69.68
C PRO A 218 -45.18 -22.13 68.75
N ALA A 219 -45.42 -22.27 67.45
CA ALA A 219 -44.42 -22.75 66.48
C ALA A 219 -43.80 -24.08 66.95
N ASN A 220 -42.48 -24.16 67.10
CA ASN A 220 -41.81 -25.39 67.54
C ASN A 220 -41.81 -25.61 69.07
N GLY A 221 -42.37 -24.71 69.87
CA GLY A 221 -42.58 -24.92 71.30
C GLY A 221 -43.76 -25.86 71.54
N GLY A 222 -43.71 -26.67 72.60
CA GLY A 222 -44.83 -27.51 73.02
C GLY A 222 -45.95 -26.69 73.68
N GLY A 223 -47.20 -26.98 73.36
CA GLY A 223 -48.34 -26.40 74.07
C GLY A 223 -48.46 -26.92 75.49
N GLY A 224 -48.98 -26.11 76.42
CA GLY A 224 -49.19 -26.54 77.80
C GLY A 224 -50.38 -27.49 77.94
N GLY A 225 -50.45 -28.28 79.01
CA GLY A 225 -51.64 -29.06 79.34
C GLY A 225 -52.84 -28.13 79.55
N ASN A 226 -54.00 -28.44 78.96
CA ASN A 226 -55.21 -27.65 79.13
C ASN A 226 -56.18 -28.38 80.05
N GLN A 227 -56.84 -27.65 80.96
CA GLN A 227 -57.72 -28.23 82.00
C GLN A 227 -56.95 -29.05 83.05
N HIS A 228 -57.69 -29.45 84.08
CA HIS A 228 -57.22 -30.17 85.27
C HIS A 228 -56.29 -31.35 84.92
N ASN A 229 -55.01 -31.14 85.21
CA ASN A 229 -53.98 -32.18 85.30
C ASN A 229 -53.71 -32.90 83.96
N ALA A 230 -53.97 -32.22 82.84
CA ALA A 230 -53.56 -32.66 81.50
C ALA A 230 -52.05 -32.45 81.28
N GLY A 231 -51.46 -33.28 80.40
CA GLY A 231 -50.03 -33.26 80.10
C GLY A 231 -49.65 -32.21 79.06
N GLY A 232 -48.44 -31.67 79.18
CA GLY A 232 -47.85 -30.76 78.21
C GLY A 232 -47.37 -31.48 76.95
N GLY A 233 -47.48 -30.82 75.79
CA GLY A 233 -46.94 -31.31 74.53
C GLY A 233 -45.42 -31.22 74.48
N GLY A 234 -44.78 -32.12 73.74
CA GLY A 234 -43.33 -32.08 73.53
C GLY A 234 -42.93 -30.90 72.63
N GLY A 235 -41.73 -30.35 72.83
CA GLY A 235 -41.13 -29.37 71.92
C GLY A 235 -40.65 -30.04 70.62
N ALA A 236 -40.32 -29.25 69.59
CA ALA A 236 -40.04 -29.74 68.25
C ALA A 236 -38.83 -29.07 67.58
N ASN A 237 -38.38 -29.68 66.48
CA ASN A 237 -37.43 -29.08 65.55
C ASN A 237 -37.57 -29.73 64.16
N GLY A 238 -36.67 -30.64 63.75
CA GLY A 238 -36.81 -31.36 62.47
C GLY A 238 -38.01 -32.32 62.44
N GLY A 239 -38.36 -32.90 63.60
CA GLY A 239 -39.56 -33.69 63.83
C GLY A 239 -40.59 -32.93 64.68
N ASN A 240 -41.87 -33.28 64.52
CA ASN A 240 -42.95 -32.76 65.36
C ASN A 240 -42.80 -33.26 66.80
N GLY A 241 -43.19 -32.44 67.76
CA GLY A 241 -43.40 -32.89 69.15
C GLY A 241 -44.62 -33.80 69.23
N GLY A 242 -44.58 -34.74 70.18
CA GLY A 242 -45.73 -35.57 70.53
C GLY A 242 -46.77 -34.79 71.33
N MET A 243 -48.04 -35.10 71.11
CA MET A 243 -49.15 -34.57 71.91
C MET A 243 -49.04 -35.03 73.37
N GLY A 244 -49.37 -34.14 74.30
CA GLY A 244 -49.48 -34.44 75.73
C GLY A 244 -50.71 -35.29 76.05
N GLY A 245 -50.63 -36.04 77.15
CA GLY A 245 -51.71 -36.89 77.63
C GLY A 245 -52.93 -36.09 78.05
N ARG A 246 -54.10 -36.69 77.89
CA ARG A 246 -55.41 -36.13 78.26
C ARG A 246 -55.70 -36.41 79.74
N GLU A 247 -56.54 -35.57 80.34
CA GLU A 247 -57.26 -35.95 81.55
C GLU A 247 -58.32 -37.03 81.20
N TYR A 248 -58.57 -37.96 82.12
CA TYR A 248 -59.68 -38.89 82.07
C TYR A 248 -60.44 -38.90 83.40
N TYR A 249 -61.69 -38.46 83.39
CA TYR A 249 -62.58 -38.47 84.54
C TYR A 249 -63.90 -39.17 84.20
N THR A 250 -64.30 -40.15 85.01
CA THR A 250 -65.42 -41.06 84.69
C THR A 250 -66.78 -40.37 84.55
N SER A 251 -66.98 -39.20 85.16
CA SER A 251 -68.20 -38.39 85.05
C SER A 251 -68.18 -37.32 83.95
N SER A 252 -67.09 -37.17 83.19
CA SER A 252 -67.01 -36.25 82.03
C SER A 252 -66.00 -36.74 80.98
N PRO A 253 -66.31 -37.83 80.23
CA PRO A 253 -65.45 -38.31 79.15
C PRO A 253 -65.52 -37.36 77.93
N GLY A 254 -64.68 -36.31 77.92
CA GLY A 254 -64.80 -35.20 76.98
C GLY A 254 -63.48 -34.62 76.45
N LEU A 255 -63.23 -34.83 75.15
CA LEU A 255 -62.33 -34.08 74.27
C LEU A 255 -60.79 -34.26 74.43
N LEU A 256 -60.09 -33.90 73.35
CA LEU A 256 -58.62 -33.87 73.26
C LEU A 256 -58.10 -32.67 74.05
N ASN A 257 -57.63 -32.85 75.29
CA ASN A 257 -57.30 -31.70 76.17
C ASN A 257 -55.79 -31.59 76.51
N GLY A 258 -54.99 -32.59 76.14
CA GLY A 258 -53.53 -32.50 76.24
C GLY A 258 -52.94 -31.39 75.36
N GLY A 259 -51.75 -30.92 75.74
CA GLY A 259 -50.98 -29.94 74.99
C GLY A 259 -50.61 -30.45 73.60
N VAL A 260 -50.81 -29.63 72.58
CA VAL A 260 -50.38 -29.94 71.21
C VAL A 260 -48.85 -29.97 71.19
N GLY A 261 -48.26 -30.97 70.51
CA GLY A 261 -46.82 -31.03 70.33
C GLY A 261 -46.33 -29.94 69.37
N GLY A 262 -45.10 -29.48 69.56
CA GLY A 262 -44.48 -28.46 68.72
C GLY A 262 -44.52 -28.80 67.23
N HIS A 263 -44.71 -27.79 66.39
CA HIS A 263 -44.67 -27.95 64.95
C HIS A 263 -43.24 -28.11 64.45
N LYS A 264 -43.01 -29.07 63.54
CA LYS A 264 -41.71 -29.23 62.89
C LYS A 264 -41.35 -28.01 62.05
N LEU A 265 -40.06 -27.73 61.95
CA LEU A 265 -39.47 -26.69 61.10
C LEU A 265 -38.99 -27.36 59.81
N ASP A 266 -39.59 -27.00 58.67
CA ASP A 266 -39.24 -27.64 57.40
C ASP A 266 -37.96 -27.04 56.77
N PHE A 267 -36.81 -27.55 57.21
CA PHE A 267 -35.48 -27.17 56.71
C PHE A 267 -35.27 -27.40 55.20
N ILE A 268 -36.18 -28.06 54.47
CA ILE A 268 -35.97 -28.36 53.05
C ILE A 268 -35.95 -27.06 52.20
N GLY A 269 -36.78 -26.07 52.53
CA GLY A 269 -36.80 -24.77 51.85
C GLY A 269 -35.96 -23.65 52.48
N LEU A 270 -35.38 -23.86 53.66
CA LEU A 270 -34.90 -22.78 54.54
C LEU A 270 -33.40 -22.51 54.51
N ASN A 271 -32.67 -22.81 53.43
CA ASN A 271 -31.22 -22.55 53.39
C ASN A 271 -30.95 -21.01 53.33
N PRO A 272 -30.20 -20.38 54.27
CA PRO A 272 -29.42 -20.95 55.38
C PRO A 272 -29.94 -20.52 56.77
N LYS A 273 -30.96 -21.20 57.27
CA LYS A 273 -31.55 -20.99 58.61
C LYS A 273 -31.32 -22.20 59.50
N ILE A 274 -31.00 -21.95 60.76
CA ILE A 274 -30.79 -22.96 61.81
C ILE A 274 -31.51 -22.56 63.10
N PHE A 275 -31.97 -23.54 63.87
CA PHE A 275 -32.86 -23.32 65.00
C PHE A 275 -32.48 -24.18 66.20
N MET A 276 -32.75 -23.68 67.41
CA MET A 276 -32.71 -24.51 68.62
C MET A 276 -33.97 -25.38 68.68
N GLY A 277 -33.88 -26.51 69.38
CA GLY A 277 -35.05 -27.28 69.76
C GLY A 277 -35.98 -26.46 70.63
N GLY A 278 -37.29 -26.54 70.35
CA GLY A 278 -38.32 -25.89 71.14
C GLY A 278 -38.42 -26.50 72.54
N GLY A 279 -38.82 -25.70 73.52
CA GLY A 279 -39.10 -26.21 74.86
C GLY A 279 -40.37 -27.07 74.86
N GLY A 280 -40.45 -28.06 75.74
CA GLY A 280 -41.71 -28.74 76.05
C GLY A 280 -42.68 -27.81 76.76
N GLY A 281 -43.99 -28.05 76.64
CA GLY A 281 -45.01 -27.37 77.45
C GLY A 281 -45.07 -27.93 78.87
N ALA A 282 -45.50 -27.13 79.84
CA ALA A 282 -45.80 -27.62 81.18
C ALA A 282 -47.06 -28.49 81.18
N GLY A 283 -47.15 -29.42 82.12
CA GLY A 283 -48.45 -29.97 82.51
C GLY A 283 -49.30 -28.91 83.21
N HIS A 284 -50.61 -29.15 83.31
CA HIS A 284 -51.45 -28.41 84.24
C HIS A 284 -51.26 -28.96 85.66
N GLN A 285 -51.29 -28.09 86.66
CA GLN A 285 -51.30 -28.48 88.08
C GLN A 285 -52.48 -27.87 88.84
N ASN A 286 -52.86 -28.47 89.97
CA ASN A 286 -53.76 -27.82 90.93
C ASN A 286 -53.24 -27.79 92.38
N ASP A 287 -52.36 -28.70 92.79
CA ASP A 287 -51.88 -28.82 94.18
C ASP A 287 -50.36 -28.55 94.36
N GLY A 288 -49.63 -28.35 93.27
CA GLY A 288 -48.21 -27.99 93.27
C GLY A 288 -47.25 -29.13 92.90
N VAL A 289 -47.78 -30.27 92.45
CA VAL A 289 -47.00 -31.49 92.22
C VAL A 289 -46.69 -31.72 90.72
N GLY A 290 -47.38 -31.00 89.84
CA GLY A 290 -47.16 -31.02 88.39
C GLY A 290 -45.77 -30.57 87.96
N THR A 291 -45.42 -30.86 86.71
CA THR A 291 -44.06 -30.59 86.20
C THR A 291 -44.03 -29.60 85.05
N LYS A 292 -43.08 -28.67 85.13
CA LYS A 292 -42.70 -27.76 84.04
C LYS A 292 -42.31 -28.56 82.79
N GLY A 293 -42.41 -27.92 81.63
CA GLY A 293 -41.75 -28.43 80.44
C GLY A 293 -40.23 -28.38 80.60
N VAL A 294 -39.50 -29.17 79.81
CA VAL A 294 -38.03 -29.14 79.80
C VAL A 294 -37.47 -28.54 78.52
N ALA A 295 -36.24 -28.03 78.60
CA ALA A 295 -35.61 -27.27 77.50
C ALA A 295 -35.22 -28.14 76.30
N GLY A 296 -35.29 -27.56 75.10
CA GLY A 296 -34.82 -28.21 73.87
C GLY A 296 -33.29 -28.26 73.75
N GLY A 297 -32.79 -28.89 72.69
CA GLY A 297 -31.37 -28.94 72.35
C GLY A 297 -30.85 -27.64 71.73
N GLY A 298 -29.59 -27.31 71.99
CA GLY A 298 -28.92 -26.14 71.41
C GLY A 298 -28.50 -26.33 69.95
N ILE A 299 -27.62 -25.44 69.47
CA ILE A 299 -27.01 -25.46 68.15
C ILE A 299 -25.51 -25.74 68.29
N VAL A 300 -24.97 -26.63 67.45
CA VAL A 300 -23.52 -26.83 67.27
C VAL A 300 -23.14 -26.48 65.83
N ILE A 301 -22.11 -25.64 65.65
CA ILE A 301 -21.54 -25.30 64.35
C ILE A 301 -20.04 -25.58 64.38
N LEU A 302 -19.58 -26.60 63.65
CA LEU A 302 -18.17 -26.91 63.49
C LEU A 302 -17.72 -26.62 62.06
N LYS A 303 -16.63 -25.86 61.91
CA LYS A 303 -16.02 -25.53 60.62
C LYS A 303 -14.53 -25.91 60.64
N THR A 304 -14.12 -26.87 59.80
CA THR A 304 -12.73 -27.38 59.78
C THR A 304 -12.46 -28.20 58.54
N GLY A 305 -11.23 -28.20 58.00
CA GLY A 305 -10.90 -29.11 56.90
C GLY A 305 -11.02 -30.59 57.30
N VAL A 306 -10.64 -30.93 58.54
CA VAL A 306 -10.67 -32.32 59.03
C VAL A 306 -11.43 -32.44 60.35
N LEU A 307 -12.29 -33.45 60.45
CA LEU A 307 -12.93 -33.87 61.70
C LEU A 307 -12.47 -35.29 62.08
N VAL A 308 -11.93 -35.46 63.28
CA VAL A 308 -11.52 -36.76 63.82
C VAL A 308 -12.49 -37.16 64.93
N GLY A 309 -13.50 -37.98 64.59
CA GLY A 309 -14.59 -38.34 65.49
C GLY A 309 -14.27 -39.28 66.65
N ARG A 310 -13.31 -40.21 66.48
CA ARG A 310 -12.93 -41.26 67.46
C ARG A 310 -14.07 -42.10 68.07
N GLY A 311 -15.26 -42.11 67.47
CA GLY A 311 -16.48 -42.69 68.06
C GLY A 311 -17.12 -41.86 69.19
N ASN A 312 -16.55 -40.70 69.51
CA ASN A 312 -17.09 -39.76 70.50
C ASN A 312 -18.35 -39.04 69.97
N ILE A 313 -19.01 -38.32 70.88
CA ILE A 313 -20.36 -37.78 70.70
C ILE A 313 -20.33 -36.27 70.43
N ILE A 314 -21.12 -35.84 69.45
CA ILE A 314 -21.63 -34.48 69.30
C ILE A 314 -23.13 -34.53 69.61
N ALA A 315 -23.55 -34.00 70.75
CA ALA A 315 -24.93 -34.04 71.23
C ALA A 315 -25.58 -32.65 71.22
N ALA A 316 -26.80 -32.60 70.70
CA ALA A 316 -27.72 -31.47 70.76
C ALA A 316 -29.12 -31.99 71.14
N ASN A 317 -29.22 -32.84 72.16
CA ASN A 317 -30.46 -33.54 72.48
C ASN A 317 -31.45 -32.64 73.24
N GLY A 318 -32.74 -32.90 73.09
CA GLY A 318 -33.75 -32.30 73.95
C GLY A 318 -33.71 -32.92 75.35
N ASN A 319 -33.90 -32.12 76.41
CA ASN A 319 -33.95 -32.69 77.76
C ASN A 319 -35.17 -33.59 77.93
N SER A 320 -34.98 -34.70 78.66
CA SER A 320 -36.06 -35.56 79.11
C SER A 320 -36.59 -35.07 80.45
N GLN A 321 -37.91 -35.11 80.67
CA GLN A 321 -38.51 -34.81 81.97
C GLN A 321 -38.33 -36.03 82.88
N THR A 322 -37.54 -35.86 83.94
CA THR A 322 -37.16 -36.91 84.90
C THR A 322 -38.00 -36.90 86.18
N ILE A 323 -38.68 -35.79 86.46
CA ILE A 323 -39.58 -35.64 87.62
C ILE A 323 -40.92 -36.29 87.29
N ASN A 324 -41.44 -37.10 88.22
CA ASN A 324 -42.79 -37.66 88.15
C ASN A 324 -43.79 -36.62 88.65
N ALA A 325 -44.81 -36.30 87.85
CA ALA A 325 -45.87 -35.36 88.21
C ALA A 325 -46.89 -35.92 89.22
N GLN A 326 -46.75 -37.20 89.62
CA GLN A 326 -47.70 -37.88 90.51
C GLN A 326 -49.14 -37.72 89.98
N ASN A 327 -50.06 -37.17 90.77
CA ASN A 327 -51.47 -37.01 90.42
C ASN A 327 -51.78 -35.69 89.68
N ASP A 328 -50.75 -35.04 89.12
CA ASP A 328 -50.85 -33.80 88.35
C ASP A 328 -50.42 -34.03 86.88
N GLY A 329 -50.62 -33.01 86.04
CA GLY A 329 -50.17 -33.03 84.65
C GLY A 329 -48.64 -33.02 84.53
N ALA A 330 -48.11 -33.87 83.66
CA ALA A 330 -46.68 -33.94 83.41
C ALA A 330 -46.21 -33.08 82.22
N GLY A 331 -45.06 -32.44 82.35
CA GLY A 331 -44.45 -31.61 81.31
C GLY A 331 -43.91 -32.42 80.13
N GLY A 332 -43.99 -31.84 78.94
CA GLY A 332 -43.46 -32.42 77.70
C GLY A 332 -41.93 -32.38 77.63
N GLY A 333 -41.36 -33.32 76.86
CA GLY A 333 -39.92 -33.36 76.57
C GLY A 333 -39.48 -32.25 75.63
N GLY A 334 -38.22 -31.84 75.69
CA GLY A 334 -37.66 -30.81 74.81
C GLY A 334 -37.42 -31.34 73.40
N GLY A 335 -37.55 -30.48 72.37
CA GLY A 335 -37.19 -30.84 71.00
C GLY A 335 -35.67 -30.99 70.83
N GLY A 336 -35.23 -31.84 69.89
CA GLY A 336 -33.83 -31.95 69.50
C GLY A 336 -33.30 -30.67 68.85
N GLY A 337 -32.02 -30.37 69.02
CA GLY A 337 -31.33 -29.19 68.50
C GLY A 337 -30.86 -29.33 67.05
N THR A 338 -29.85 -28.54 66.66
CA THR A 338 -29.26 -28.59 65.32
C THR A 338 -27.75 -28.73 65.36
N VAL A 339 -27.19 -29.65 64.56
CA VAL A 339 -25.74 -29.82 64.38
C VAL A 339 -25.37 -29.53 62.92
N PHE A 340 -24.52 -28.54 62.69
CA PHE A 340 -23.95 -28.19 61.38
C PHE A 340 -22.45 -28.53 61.37
N LEU A 341 -22.06 -29.49 60.54
CA LEU A 341 -20.67 -29.85 60.27
C LEU A 341 -20.26 -29.36 58.88
N HIS A 342 -19.55 -28.24 58.81
CA HIS A 342 -18.97 -27.73 57.57
C HIS A 342 -17.51 -28.18 57.46
N VAL A 343 -17.33 -29.38 56.90
CA VAL A 343 -16.03 -30.09 56.89
C VAL A 343 -15.69 -30.71 55.53
N ASP A 344 -14.41 -30.82 55.19
CA ASP A 344 -13.99 -31.41 53.90
C ASP A 344 -13.88 -32.94 54.00
N ARG A 345 -13.45 -33.46 55.16
CA ARG A 345 -13.33 -34.90 55.42
C ARG A 345 -13.50 -35.27 56.89
N ILE A 346 -14.08 -36.45 57.12
CA ILE A 346 -14.18 -37.11 58.43
C ILE A 346 -13.28 -38.35 58.38
N THR A 347 -12.30 -38.48 59.28
CA THR A 347 -11.28 -39.56 59.18
C THR A 347 -11.54 -40.76 60.09
N SER A 348 -12.59 -40.70 60.90
CA SER A 348 -13.04 -41.78 61.80
C SER A 348 -14.48 -41.50 62.22
N PRO A 349 -15.35 -42.52 62.42
CA PRO A 349 -16.75 -42.32 62.75
C PRO A 349 -16.98 -41.35 63.91
N VAL A 350 -18.04 -40.54 63.80
CA VAL A 350 -18.52 -39.64 64.85
C VAL A 350 -19.99 -39.94 65.15
N ARG A 351 -20.36 -40.03 66.43
CA ARG A 351 -21.76 -40.17 66.84
C ARG A 351 -22.36 -38.77 66.93
N VAL A 352 -23.42 -38.50 66.17
CA VAL A 352 -24.08 -37.19 66.17
C VAL A 352 -25.53 -37.37 66.61
N GLU A 353 -25.86 -36.82 67.76
CA GLU A 353 -27.15 -37.00 68.41
C GLU A 353 -27.90 -35.68 68.45
N ALA A 354 -29.14 -35.68 68.00
CA ALA A 354 -30.09 -34.60 68.23
C ALA A 354 -31.49 -35.22 68.37
N TYR A 355 -31.65 -36.17 69.30
CA TYR A 355 -32.95 -36.79 69.56
C TYR A 355 -33.81 -35.89 70.47
N GLY A 356 -35.12 -36.08 70.39
CA GLY A 356 -36.07 -35.38 71.27
C GLY A 356 -36.14 -36.01 72.66
N GLY A 357 -36.35 -35.21 73.69
CA GLY A 357 -36.39 -35.70 75.07
C GLY A 357 -37.67 -36.46 75.42
N LYS A 358 -37.61 -37.38 76.37
CA LYS A 358 -38.79 -38.11 76.86
C LYS A 358 -39.74 -37.16 77.64
N GLY A 359 -41.04 -37.30 77.41
CA GLY A 359 -42.06 -36.62 78.22
C GLY A 359 -42.19 -37.17 79.66
N GLY A 360 -42.71 -36.34 80.57
CA GLY A 360 -42.78 -36.66 81.99
C GLY A 360 -43.81 -37.76 82.32
N ASN A 361 -43.49 -38.58 83.32
CA ASN A 361 -44.40 -39.61 83.83
C ASN A 361 -45.43 -39.02 84.81
N SER A 362 -46.53 -39.74 85.04
CA SER A 362 -47.53 -39.46 86.10
C SER A 362 -47.94 -40.77 86.82
N ASN A 363 -48.72 -40.62 87.89
CA ASN A 363 -49.36 -41.71 88.64
C ASN A 363 -50.88 -41.47 88.59
N ASN A 364 -51.68 -42.51 88.34
CA ASN A 364 -53.14 -42.37 88.23
C ASN A 364 -53.88 -43.32 89.17
N SER A 365 -55.12 -42.98 89.52
CA SER A 365 -56.00 -43.90 90.23
C SER A 365 -56.88 -44.66 89.24
N VAL A 366 -57.56 -45.72 89.70
CA VAL A 366 -58.51 -46.48 88.86
C VAL A 366 -59.75 -45.65 88.42
N THR A 367 -59.97 -44.47 89.01
CA THR A 367 -61.13 -43.59 88.72
C THR A 367 -60.75 -42.21 88.19
N GLN A 368 -59.48 -41.80 88.25
CA GLN A 368 -58.97 -40.50 87.79
C GLN A 368 -57.64 -40.67 87.05
N GLY A 369 -57.59 -40.18 85.81
CA GLY A 369 -56.43 -40.21 84.95
C GLY A 369 -55.87 -38.82 84.67
N HIS A 370 -54.60 -38.61 85.02
CA HIS A 370 -53.81 -37.42 84.76
C HIS A 370 -52.88 -37.65 83.56
N GLY A 371 -52.67 -36.59 82.78
CA GLY A 371 -51.98 -36.65 81.49
C GLY A 371 -50.47 -36.66 81.61
N THR A 372 -49.82 -37.64 80.98
CA THR A 372 -48.36 -37.70 80.85
C THR A 372 -47.83 -36.70 79.81
N GLY A 373 -46.55 -36.36 79.88
CA GLY A 373 -45.94 -35.44 78.92
C GLY A 373 -45.77 -36.07 77.54
N GLY A 374 -45.98 -35.27 76.49
CA GLY A 374 -45.62 -35.65 75.12
C GLY A 374 -44.10 -35.72 74.93
N GLY A 375 -43.63 -36.65 74.10
CA GLY A 375 -42.22 -36.76 73.75
C GLY A 375 -41.77 -35.63 72.82
N GLY A 376 -40.55 -35.12 72.98
CA GLY A 376 -40.00 -34.08 72.09
C GLY A 376 -39.72 -34.62 70.69
N GLY A 377 -39.87 -33.79 69.65
CA GLY A 377 -39.50 -34.11 68.28
C GLY A 377 -37.99 -34.15 68.07
N GLY A 378 -37.51 -34.95 67.13
CA GLY A 378 -36.10 -35.01 66.76
C GLY A 378 -35.58 -33.72 66.12
N GLY A 379 -34.26 -33.56 66.16
CA GLY A 379 -33.51 -32.39 65.71
C GLY A 379 -33.15 -32.39 64.23
N TRP A 380 -32.07 -31.68 63.89
CA TRP A 380 -31.57 -31.58 62.51
C TRP A 380 -30.05 -31.72 62.45
N ILE A 381 -29.55 -32.54 61.52
CA ILE A 381 -28.11 -32.65 61.25
C ILE A 381 -27.83 -32.18 59.82
N THR A 382 -26.82 -31.35 59.63
CA THR A 382 -26.44 -30.80 58.34
C THR A 382 -24.94 -30.95 58.10
N VAL A 383 -24.58 -31.37 56.89
CA VAL A 383 -23.20 -31.50 56.43
C VAL A 383 -22.94 -30.72 55.14
N SER A 384 -21.71 -30.22 55.00
CA SER A 384 -21.17 -29.59 53.79
C SER A 384 -21.24 -30.48 52.55
N SER A 385 -20.94 -31.77 52.67
CA SER A 385 -20.87 -32.71 51.54
C SER A 385 -21.63 -34.01 51.84
N GLY A 386 -22.38 -34.50 50.86
CA GLY A 386 -23.19 -35.72 51.00
C GLY A 386 -22.38 -36.99 51.19
N GLN A 387 -21.17 -37.05 50.64
CA GLN A 387 -20.24 -38.18 50.79
C GLN A 387 -19.76 -38.39 52.23
N LEU A 388 -19.99 -37.42 53.13
CA LEU A 388 -19.55 -37.47 54.52
C LEU A 388 -20.63 -37.99 55.48
N LEU A 389 -21.89 -38.16 55.03
CA LEU A 389 -22.95 -38.74 55.87
C LEU A 389 -22.62 -40.16 56.31
N ASP A 390 -22.01 -40.98 55.44
CA ASP A 390 -21.64 -42.37 55.74
C ASP A 390 -20.57 -42.48 56.84
N SER A 391 -19.89 -41.38 57.17
CA SER A 391 -18.91 -41.27 58.27
C SER A 391 -19.53 -40.77 59.59
N ILE A 392 -20.84 -40.52 59.60
CA ILE A 392 -21.60 -40.07 60.76
C ILE A 392 -22.56 -41.19 61.18
N ILE A 393 -22.72 -41.38 62.49
CA ILE A 393 -23.74 -42.26 63.06
C ILE A 393 -24.83 -41.34 63.65
N PRO A 394 -25.86 -40.95 62.87
CA PRO A 394 -26.87 -40.00 63.31
C PRO A 394 -27.90 -40.67 64.24
N THR A 395 -28.25 -40.00 65.33
CA THR A 395 -29.37 -40.39 66.21
C THR A 395 -30.37 -39.23 66.27
N LEU A 396 -31.49 -39.40 65.57
CA LEU A 396 -32.49 -38.34 65.32
C LEU A 396 -33.91 -38.73 65.76
N ASN A 397 -34.04 -39.76 66.59
CA ASN A 397 -35.35 -40.23 67.05
C ASN A 397 -36.13 -39.13 67.79
N GLY A 398 -37.46 -39.18 67.70
CA GLY A 398 -38.28 -38.45 68.65
C GLY A 398 -38.19 -39.11 70.04
N GLY A 399 -38.43 -38.32 71.07
CA GLY A 399 -38.50 -38.79 72.44
C GLY A 399 -39.74 -39.62 72.69
N ASN A 400 -39.63 -40.59 73.58
CA ASN A 400 -40.77 -41.40 73.99
C ASN A 400 -41.81 -40.54 74.75
N ALA A 401 -43.07 -40.92 74.66
CA ALA A 401 -44.11 -40.39 75.54
C ALA A 401 -43.78 -40.66 77.02
N GLY A 402 -44.29 -39.82 77.91
CA GLY A 402 -44.38 -40.15 79.32
C GLY A 402 -45.35 -41.30 79.57
N ILE A 403 -45.05 -42.14 80.56
CA ILE A 403 -45.86 -43.31 80.92
C ILE A 403 -46.48 -43.13 82.30
N ILE A 404 -47.54 -43.89 82.57
CA ILE A 404 -48.18 -43.96 83.88
C ILE A 404 -47.56 -45.12 84.64
N LEU A 405 -47.03 -44.86 85.84
CA LEU A 405 -46.17 -45.84 86.53
C LEU A 405 -46.93 -46.95 87.24
N ASN A 406 -48.24 -46.79 87.45
CA ASN A 406 -49.07 -47.67 88.28
C ASN A 406 -50.28 -48.29 87.55
N THR A 407 -50.46 -48.01 86.26
CA THR A 407 -51.49 -48.65 85.40
C THR A 407 -50.98 -48.78 83.96
N THR A 408 -51.58 -49.66 83.15
CA THR A 408 -51.13 -49.92 81.76
C THR A 408 -51.71 -48.97 80.71
N ASN A 409 -52.67 -48.11 81.06
CA ASN A 409 -53.32 -47.21 80.10
C ASN A 409 -52.55 -45.90 79.98
N THR A 410 -51.85 -45.68 78.86
CA THR A 410 -51.37 -44.34 78.49
C THR A 410 -52.55 -43.49 78.01
N PHE A 411 -52.83 -42.36 78.68
CA PHE A 411 -53.94 -41.46 78.31
C PHE A 411 -53.64 -40.61 77.07
N ALA A 412 -53.30 -41.27 75.95
CA ALA A 412 -53.07 -40.70 74.62
C ALA A 412 -51.96 -39.63 74.53
N ALA A 413 -50.93 -39.72 75.37
CA ALA A 413 -49.66 -39.02 75.12
C ALA A 413 -48.89 -39.74 74.00
N GLU A 414 -48.28 -38.96 73.12
CA GLU A 414 -47.59 -39.46 71.92
C GLU A 414 -46.08 -39.27 72.03
N ALA A 415 -45.32 -40.16 71.37
CA ALA A 415 -43.90 -39.95 71.16
C ALA A 415 -43.70 -38.83 70.13
N GLY A 416 -42.59 -38.12 70.22
CA GLY A 416 -42.19 -37.19 69.17
C GLY A 416 -41.86 -37.94 67.87
N GLN A 417 -41.92 -37.23 66.75
CA GLN A 417 -41.48 -37.76 65.46
C GLN A 417 -39.97 -37.60 65.30
N ALA A 418 -39.36 -38.47 64.48
CA ALA A 418 -37.95 -38.36 64.14
C ALA A 418 -37.63 -37.05 63.40
N GLY A 419 -36.41 -36.56 63.59
CA GLY A 419 -35.81 -35.44 62.89
C GLY A 419 -35.29 -35.81 61.51
N GLY A 420 -34.40 -34.99 60.96
CA GLY A 420 -33.88 -35.20 59.61
C GLY A 420 -32.43 -34.75 59.39
N THR A 421 -31.93 -35.07 58.20
CA THR A 421 -30.57 -34.73 57.75
C THR A 421 -30.60 -33.89 56.48
N LYS A 422 -29.55 -33.09 56.25
CA LYS A 422 -29.32 -32.41 54.96
C LYS A 422 -27.84 -32.36 54.57
N ILE A 423 -27.62 -32.27 53.26
CA ILE A 423 -26.30 -32.25 52.64
C ILE A 423 -26.15 -31.00 51.77
N GLY A 424 -24.91 -30.61 51.46
CA GLY A 424 -24.64 -29.54 50.50
C GLY A 424 -24.88 -28.13 51.02
N TRP A 425 -25.01 -27.95 52.35
CA TRP A 425 -25.20 -26.62 52.94
C TRP A 425 -23.86 -25.95 53.20
N THR A 426 -23.74 -24.72 52.68
CA THR A 426 -22.63 -23.82 52.97
C THR A 426 -22.97 -22.95 54.17
N ILE A 427 -21.94 -22.58 54.93
CA ILE A 427 -22.06 -21.56 55.98
C ILE A 427 -22.06 -20.18 55.29
N PRO A 428 -23.01 -19.28 55.58
CA PRO A 428 -22.97 -17.91 55.07
C PRO A 428 -21.84 -17.12 55.74
N GLU A 429 -21.14 -16.31 54.96
CA GLU A 429 -20.09 -15.41 55.47
C GLU A 429 -20.31 -13.99 54.96
N SER A 430 -20.14 -12.99 55.84
CA SER A 430 -20.13 -11.59 55.45
C SER A 430 -18.90 -11.33 54.58
N ASN A 431 -19.10 -11.05 53.29
CA ASN A 431 -18.03 -10.74 52.33
C ASN A 431 -18.37 -9.57 51.40
N LEU A 432 -19.53 -8.94 51.59
CA LEU A 432 -20.00 -7.82 50.78
C LEU A 432 -19.29 -6.52 51.18
N ASN A 433 -18.61 -5.88 50.23
CA ASN A 433 -18.13 -4.51 50.40
C ASN A 433 -19.29 -3.50 50.27
N PRO A 434 -19.18 -2.26 50.78
CA PRO A 434 -20.16 -1.19 50.54
C PRO A 434 -20.50 -1.00 49.05
N VAL A 435 -21.71 -0.54 48.75
CA VAL A 435 -22.10 -0.21 47.37
C VAL A 435 -21.21 0.91 46.83
N ILE A 436 -20.76 0.74 45.59
CA ILE A 436 -19.95 1.70 44.83
C ILE A 436 -20.70 1.99 43.54
N ALA A 437 -21.12 3.24 43.41
CA ALA A 437 -21.67 3.79 42.19
C ALA A 437 -20.58 3.84 41.11
N GLN A 438 -20.95 3.54 39.87
CA GLN A 438 -20.05 3.59 38.73
C GLN A 438 -20.67 4.36 37.57
N VAL A 439 -19.81 5.01 36.81
CA VAL A 439 -20.17 5.81 35.64
C VAL A 439 -19.19 5.55 34.49
N ALA A 440 -19.56 5.95 33.27
CA ALA A 440 -18.65 6.03 32.13
C ALA A 440 -17.46 6.96 32.43
N LYS A 441 -16.46 6.99 31.53
CA LYS A 441 -15.46 8.06 31.58
C LYS A 441 -16.10 9.36 31.09
N ASP A 442 -15.56 10.49 31.52
CA ASP A 442 -15.86 11.79 30.90
C ASP A 442 -15.74 11.70 29.38
N THR A 443 -16.72 12.29 28.69
CA THR A 443 -16.84 12.20 27.23
C THR A 443 -17.16 13.56 26.62
N VAL A 444 -16.70 13.75 25.39
CA VAL A 444 -17.01 14.92 24.57
C VAL A 444 -17.98 14.49 23.48
N ILE A 445 -19.04 15.27 23.25
CA ILE A 445 -19.99 15.10 22.15
C ILE A 445 -20.21 16.43 21.43
N CYS A 446 -20.68 16.34 20.19
CA CYS A 446 -21.08 17.50 19.39
C CYS A 446 -22.53 17.92 19.76
N PRO A 447 -23.01 19.11 19.34
CA PRO A 447 -24.38 19.54 19.60
C PRO A 447 -25.37 18.56 18.95
N GLY A 448 -26.34 18.07 19.73
CA GLY A 448 -27.29 17.02 19.31
C GLY A 448 -26.74 15.58 19.38
N GLY A 449 -25.49 15.39 19.81
CA GLY A 449 -24.92 14.06 20.06
C GLY A 449 -25.53 13.36 21.29
N VAL A 450 -25.19 12.08 21.45
CA VAL A 450 -25.69 11.22 22.53
C VAL A 450 -24.54 10.39 23.10
N ALA A 451 -24.45 10.26 24.42
CA ALA A 451 -23.48 9.42 25.12
C ALA A 451 -24.14 8.52 26.17
N SER A 452 -23.82 7.23 26.21
CA SER A 452 -24.22 6.37 27.34
C SER A 452 -23.30 6.61 28.53
N ILE A 453 -23.87 7.02 29.67
CA ILE A 453 -23.11 7.53 30.82
C ILE A 453 -23.06 6.56 32.02
N GLY A 454 -23.90 5.53 32.03
CA GLY A 454 -24.02 4.60 33.16
C GLY A 454 -23.04 3.43 33.18
N LYS A 455 -22.85 2.84 34.36
CA LYS A 455 -22.22 1.54 34.56
C LYS A 455 -22.91 0.77 35.70
N ARG A 456 -22.85 -0.57 35.61
CA ARG A 456 -23.29 -1.47 36.68
C ARG A 456 -22.53 -1.19 37.98
N ALA A 457 -23.27 -0.93 39.06
CA ALA A 457 -22.69 -0.75 40.39
C ALA A 457 -22.10 -2.07 40.95
N ILE A 458 -21.15 -1.95 41.86
CA ILE A 458 -20.48 -3.08 42.52
C ILE A 458 -20.57 -2.96 44.04
N GLY A 459 -20.50 -4.08 44.75
CA GLY A 459 -20.72 -4.10 46.20
C GLY A 459 -22.16 -3.76 46.60
N GLY A 460 -22.44 -3.71 47.89
CA GLY A 460 -23.79 -3.62 48.43
C GLY A 460 -24.59 -4.90 48.22
N ARG A 461 -25.88 -4.83 48.52
CA ARG A 461 -26.83 -5.92 48.30
C ARG A 461 -27.78 -5.62 47.13
N GLN A 462 -27.97 -6.60 46.26
CA GLN A 462 -28.88 -6.50 45.12
C GLN A 462 -30.35 -6.68 45.54
N PRO A 463 -31.33 -6.19 44.74
CA PRO A 463 -31.16 -5.34 43.56
C PRO A 463 -30.72 -3.91 43.90
N TYR A 464 -30.15 -3.21 42.92
CA TYR A 464 -29.85 -1.78 43.03
C TYR A 464 -30.95 -0.93 42.38
N SER A 465 -31.10 0.30 42.86
CA SER A 465 -31.88 1.36 42.21
C SER A 465 -30.97 2.54 41.87
N TYR A 466 -31.22 3.18 40.74
CA TYR A 466 -30.40 4.27 40.19
C TYR A 466 -31.22 5.56 40.16
N SER A 467 -30.58 6.69 40.45
CA SER A 467 -31.20 8.02 40.36
C SER A 467 -30.16 9.03 39.89
N TRP A 468 -30.34 9.57 38.70
CA TRP A 468 -29.42 10.50 38.04
C TRP A 468 -29.89 11.96 38.17
N SER A 469 -28.95 12.87 38.38
CA SER A 469 -29.20 14.31 38.45
C SER A 469 -28.08 15.10 37.75
N PRO A 470 -28.39 16.14 36.95
CA PRO A 470 -29.74 16.56 36.57
C PRO A 470 -30.42 15.51 35.67
N SER A 471 -31.76 15.53 35.62
CA SER A 471 -32.53 14.67 34.70
C SER A 471 -32.64 15.26 33.29
N LEU A 472 -32.38 16.56 33.12
CA LEU A 472 -32.47 17.24 31.84
C LEU A 472 -31.41 16.70 30.86
N GLY A 473 -31.84 16.38 29.65
CA GLY A 473 -30.99 15.76 28.63
C GLY A 473 -30.68 14.28 28.88
N LEU A 474 -31.37 13.59 29.80
CA LEU A 474 -31.33 12.14 29.92
C LEU A 474 -32.58 11.48 29.30
N ASP A 475 -32.42 10.30 28.72
CA ASP A 475 -33.53 9.47 28.25
C ASP A 475 -34.34 8.85 29.41
N ASN A 476 -33.67 8.38 30.46
CA ASN A 476 -34.29 7.83 31.66
C ASN A 476 -33.39 8.03 32.90
N SER A 477 -33.72 9.01 33.73
CA SER A 477 -32.96 9.33 34.95
C SER A 477 -32.99 8.25 36.05
N SER A 478 -33.67 7.11 35.85
CA SER A 478 -33.69 5.97 36.78
C SER A 478 -33.05 4.69 36.21
N ALA A 479 -32.46 4.75 35.01
CA ALA A 479 -31.83 3.60 34.37
C ALA A 479 -30.42 3.28 34.93
N GLU A 480 -30.00 2.02 34.79
CA GLU A 480 -28.61 1.59 35.03
C GLU A 480 -27.64 2.14 33.96
N PHE A 481 -28.13 2.32 32.73
CA PHE A 481 -27.35 2.76 31.56
C PHE A 481 -28.11 3.85 30.76
N PRO A 482 -28.36 5.05 31.32
CA PRO A 482 -29.02 6.11 30.57
C PRO A 482 -28.11 6.70 29.49
N ASN A 483 -28.75 7.29 28.49
CA ASN A 483 -28.13 8.08 27.45
C ASN A 483 -28.33 9.57 27.73
N ALA A 484 -27.28 10.35 27.51
CA ALA A 484 -27.22 11.78 27.76
C ALA A 484 -26.99 12.57 26.47
N SER A 485 -27.83 13.59 26.24
CA SER A 485 -27.78 14.54 25.13
C SER A 485 -28.02 16.00 25.63
N PRO A 486 -27.19 16.51 26.56
CA PRO A 486 -27.36 17.87 27.07
C PRO A 486 -27.11 18.93 25.98
N LEU A 487 -27.72 20.11 26.14
CA LEU A 487 -27.50 21.25 25.25
C LEU A 487 -26.21 22.03 25.56
N VAL A 488 -25.69 21.89 26.79
CA VAL A 488 -24.47 22.54 27.28
C VAL A 488 -23.64 21.54 28.09
N SER A 489 -22.34 21.78 28.25
CA SER A 489 -21.46 20.88 29.03
C SER A 489 -21.99 20.65 30.45
N THR A 490 -22.39 19.42 30.77
CA THR A 490 -23.17 19.09 31.97
C THR A 490 -22.53 17.94 32.77
N PRO A 491 -22.28 18.12 34.09
CA PRO A 491 -21.97 17.01 34.99
C PRO A 491 -23.24 16.24 35.36
N TYR A 492 -23.24 14.92 35.15
CA TYR A 492 -24.28 14.02 35.62
C TYR A 492 -23.79 13.21 36.82
N THR A 493 -24.52 13.28 37.92
CA THR A 493 -24.26 12.51 39.14
C THR A 493 -25.29 11.42 39.29
N VAL A 494 -24.85 10.16 39.39
CA VAL A 494 -25.71 9.03 39.76
C VAL A 494 -25.66 8.82 41.27
N THR A 495 -26.83 8.59 41.87
CA THR A 495 -26.96 8.00 43.20
C THR A 495 -27.44 6.56 43.02
N VAL A 496 -26.64 5.61 43.47
CA VAL A 496 -27.02 4.19 43.51
C VAL A 496 -27.45 3.86 44.93
N THR A 497 -28.63 3.26 45.09
CA THR A 497 -29.13 2.74 46.37
C THR A 497 -29.28 1.23 46.30
N ASP A 498 -28.69 0.52 47.26
CA ASP A 498 -28.77 -0.94 47.36
C ASP A 498 -30.05 -1.41 48.10
N SER A 499 -30.31 -2.72 48.14
CA SER A 499 -31.54 -3.26 48.76
C SER A 499 -31.60 -3.16 50.28
N THR A 500 -30.51 -2.75 50.94
CA THR A 500 -30.49 -2.37 52.37
C THR A 500 -30.65 -0.87 52.59
N GLY A 501 -30.85 -0.09 51.51
CA GLY A 501 -31.01 1.37 51.54
C GLY A 501 -29.69 2.14 51.54
N CYS A 502 -28.55 1.46 51.39
CA CYS A 502 -27.24 2.11 51.42
C CYS A 502 -26.95 2.81 50.10
N LYS A 503 -26.38 4.03 50.19
CA LYS A 503 -26.22 4.93 49.03
C LYS A 503 -24.77 5.25 48.75
N ASN A 504 -24.43 5.33 47.48
CA ASN A 504 -23.16 5.87 46.99
C ASN A 504 -23.38 6.71 45.74
N GLN A 505 -22.46 7.64 45.46
CA GLN A 505 -22.56 8.57 44.34
C GLN A 505 -21.30 8.56 43.49
N ALA A 506 -21.47 8.74 42.18
CA ALA A 506 -20.40 8.93 41.21
C ALA A 506 -20.85 9.95 40.16
N GLN A 507 -19.89 10.68 39.57
CA GLN A 507 -20.15 11.76 38.62
C GLN A 507 -19.35 11.57 37.33
N VAL A 508 -19.96 11.89 36.20
CA VAL A 508 -19.37 11.88 34.86
C VAL A 508 -19.71 13.18 34.13
N TYR A 509 -18.73 13.74 33.44
CA TYR A 509 -18.89 14.97 32.67
C TYR A 509 -19.17 14.67 31.19
N VAL A 510 -20.29 15.19 30.68
CA VAL A 510 -20.58 15.20 29.24
C VAL A 510 -20.32 16.62 28.74
N ARG A 511 -19.25 16.80 27.96
CA ARG A 511 -18.85 18.11 27.43
C ARG A 511 -19.37 18.29 26.01
N ILE A 512 -19.92 19.46 25.72
CA ILE A 512 -20.29 19.86 24.36
C ILE A 512 -19.09 20.54 23.72
N HIS A 513 -18.64 20.01 22.58
CA HIS A 513 -17.70 20.70 21.70
C HIS A 513 -18.51 21.51 20.68
N GLU A 514 -18.34 22.82 20.69
CA GLU A 514 -19.00 23.69 19.71
C GLU A 514 -18.48 23.39 18.29
N LYS A 515 -19.38 23.46 17.29
CA LYS A 515 -18.99 23.27 15.90
C LYS A 515 -17.99 24.35 15.46
N GLN A 516 -17.03 23.98 14.63
CA GLN A 516 -16.16 24.97 14.00
C GLN A 516 -16.98 25.86 13.05
N ILE A 517 -16.74 27.17 13.07
CA ILE A 517 -17.18 28.04 11.98
C ILE A 517 -16.28 27.75 10.77
N VAL A 518 -16.87 27.14 9.74
CA VAL A 518 -16.19 26.83 8.47
C VAL A 518 -16.78 27.66 7.35
N SER A 519 -16.02 27.83 6.28
CA SER A 519 -16.51 28.40 5.03
C SER A 519 -15.91 27.70 3.82
N ALA A 520 -16.73 27.51 2.78
CA ALA A 520 -16.36 26.99 1.48
C ALA A 520 -15.60 28.02 0.62
N GLY A 521 -15.75 29.31 0.92
CA GLY A 521 -15.28 30.44 0.11
C GLY A 521 -16.46 31.30 -0.38
N THR A 522 -16.17 32.28 -1.22
CA THR A 522 -17.20 33.12 -1.86
C THR A 522 -17.61 32.53 -3.20
N ASP A 523 -18.90 32.62 -3.54
CA ASP A 523 -19.41 32.33 -4.87
C ASP A 523 -18.60 33.02 -5.97
N THR A 524 -18.39 32.32 -7.07
CA THR A 524 -17.48 32.75 -8.13
C THR A 524 -17.97 32.29 -9.50
N ALA A 525 -17.42 32.86 -10.56
CA ALA A 525 -17.79 32.53 -11.93
C ALA A 525 -16.55 32.21 -12.78
N VAL A 526 -16.69 31.19 -13.64
CA VAL A 526 -15.68 30.78 -14.62
C VAL A 526 -16.34 30.53 -15.96
N CYS A 527 -15.53 30.58 -17.03
CA CYS A 527 -15.97 30.15 -18.35
C CYS A 527 -15.92 28.62 -18.47
N LEU A 528 -16.78 28.05 -19.30
CA LEU A 528 -16.83 26.61 -19.58
C LEU A 528 -15.44 26.08 -19.99
N GLY A 529 -14.93 25.12 -19.22
CA GLY A 529 -13.60 24.51 -19.42
C GLY A 529 -12.46 25.18 -18.65
N ALA A 530 -12.67 26.34 -18.02
CA ALA A 530 -11.72 26.92 -17.08
C ALA A 530 -11.80 26.26 -15.70
N SER A 531 -10.75 26.42 -14.90
CA SER A 531 -10.67 25.92 -13.52
C SER A 531 -10.70 27.05 -12.50
N VAL A 532 -11.22 26.75 -11.30
CA VAL A 532 -11.11 27.61 -10.12
C VAL A 532 -10.58 26.82 -8.93
N GLN A 533 -9.72 27.46 -8.15
CA GLN A 533 -9.20 26.93 -6.89
C GLN A 533 -10.20 27.26 -5.78
N LEU A 534 -10.94 26.27 -5.27
CA LEU A 534 -11.77 26.47 -4.07
C LEU A 534 -10.85 26.71 -2.86
N GLN A 535 -11.30 27.47 -1.87
CA GLN A 535 -10.50 27.90 -0.73
C GLN A 535 -11.29 27.78 0.58
N ALA A 536 -11.42 26.54 1.10
CA ALA A 536 -12.06 26.34 2.39
C ALA A 536 -11.16 26.78 3.55
N ASN A 537 -11.78 27.28 4.61
CA ASN A 537 -11.16 27.28 5.94
C ASN A 537 -11.67 26.07 6.76
N GLY A 538 -10.93 25.68 7.80
CA GLY A 538 -11.23 24.46 8.56
C GLY A 538 -9.98 23.90 9.25
N ARG A 539 -10.16 23.05 10.26
CA ARG A 539 -9.10 22.19 10.80
C ARG A 539 -9.66 20.79 11.04
N GLY A 540 -9.42 19.88 10.10
CA GLY A 540 -9.98 18.53 10.17
C GLY A 540 -9.85 17.78 8.84
N ILE A 541 -10.71 16.79 8.66
CA ILE A 541 -10.92 16.10 7.39
C ILE A 541 -11.93 16.93 6.59
N PHE A 542 -11.59 17.26 5.35
CA PHE A 542 -12.47 17.98 4.42
C PHE A 542 -13.18 16.96 3.52
N GLN A 543 -14.44 17.22 3.18
CA GLN A 543 -15.21 16.46 2.20
C GLN A 543 -16.05 17.42 1.37
N TRP A 544 -15.83 17.42 0.06
CA TRP A 544 -16.57 18.22 -0.90
C TRP A 544 -17.52 17.36 -1.72
N THR A 545 -18.74 17.86 -1.95
CA THR A 545 -19.73 17.24 -2.84
C THR A 545 -20.41 18.31 -3.71
N PRO A 546 -20.81 18.02 -4.96
CA PRO A 546 -20.61 16.77 -5.69
C PRO A 546 -19.13 16.55 -6.08
N LEU A 547 -18.76 15.29 -6.34
CA LEU A 547 -17.39 14.93 -6.74
C LEU A 547 -17.03 15.39 -8.16
N ILE A 548 -18.03 15.73 -8.98
CA ILE A 548 -17.85 16.01 -10.40
C ILE A 548 -17.10 17.34 -10.61
N GLY A 549 -16.10 17.30 -11.49
CA GLY A 549 -15.21 18.43 -11.76
C GLY A 549 -14.17 18.72 -10.67
N LEU A 550 -14.14 18.01 -9.53
CA LEU A 550 -13.11 18.21 -8.51
C LEU A 550 -11.89 17.32 -8.76
N ASN A 551 -10.68 17.87 -8.60
CA ASN A 551 -9.44 17.09 -8.70
C ASN A 551 -9.20 16.17 -7.48
N ASN A 552 -9.65 16.58 -6.28
CA ASN A 552 -9.59 15.80 -5.05
C ASN A 552 -10.57 16.37 -4.02
N SER A 553 -11.69 15.70 -3.77
CA SER A 553 -12.74 16.16 -2.84
C SER A 553 -12.36 16.12 -1.35
N THR A 554 -11.17 15.66 -0.97
CA THR A 554 -10.79 15.41 0.44
C THR A 554 -9.80 16.42 1.04
N ILE A 555 -9.41 17.44 0.27
CA ILE A 555 -8.51 18.51 0.71
C ILE A 555 -9.28 19.83 0.90
N ALA A 556 -8.71 20.75 1.70
CA ALA A 556 -9.30 22.07 1.93
C ALA A 556 -9.49 22.86 0.63
N ASN A 557 -8.47 22.80 -0.25
CA ASN A 557 -8.38 23.62 -1.44
C ASN A 557 -8.32 22.71 -2.69
N PRO A 558 -9.46 22.14 -3.15
CA PRO A 558 -9.53 21.44 -4.43
C PRO A 558 -9.60 22.41 -5.61
N ILE A 559 -9.16 21.94 -6.78
CA ILE A 559 -9.39 22.61 -8.06
C ILE A 559 -10.69 22.05 -8.64
N ALA A 560 -11.62 22.94 -8.99
CA ALA A 560 -12.89 22.64 -9.61
C ALA A 560 -12.89 23.06 -11.10
N THR A 561 -13.32 22.15 -11.97
CA THR A 561 -13.58 22.35 -13.40
C THR A 561 -15.01 21.88 -13.75
N PRO A 562 -16.06 22.54 -13.23
CA PRO A 562 -17.44 22.18 -13.54
C PRO A 562 -17.80 22.51 -15.00
N THR A 563 -18.68 21.70 -15.59
CA THR A 563 -19.19 21.90 -16.97
C THR A 563 -20.55 22.60 -17.03
N ALA A 564 -21.17 22.84 -15.87
CA ALA A 564 -22.39 23.62 -15.67
C ALA A 564 -22.33 24.26 -14.28
N THR A 565 -23.14 25.31 -14.02
CA THR A 565 -23.22 25.93 -12.68
C THR A 565 -23.44 24.87 -11.62
N THR A 566 -22.54 24.79 -10.64
CA THR A 566 -22.49 23.72 -9.63
C THR A 566 -22.36 24.30 -8.23
N ASP A 567 -23.22 23.86 -7.33
CA ASP A 567 -23.12 24.14 -5.90
C ASP A 567 -22.21 23.10 -5.26
N TYR A 568 -21.08 23.55 -4.71
CA TYR A 568 -20.13 22.71 -3.99
C TYR A 568 -20.36 22.86 -2.49
N HIS A 569 -20.88 21.81 -1.87
CA HIS A 569 -21.07 21.67 -0.43
C HIS A 569 -19.79 21.14 0.22
N LEU A 570 -19.32 21.85 1.24
CA LEU A 570 -18.22 21.50 2.11
C LEU A 570 -18.74 20.89 3.41
N ILE A 571 -18.15 19.76 3.82
CA ILE A 571 -18.23 19.21 5.18
C ILE A 571 -16.81 19.16 5.74
N VAL A 572 -16.61 19.69 6.95
CA VAL A 572 -15.37 19.56 7.72
C VAL A 572 -15.65 18.78 9.00
N ILE A 573 -14.89 17.71 9.21
CA ILE A 573 -14.94 16.86 10.40
C ILE A 573 -13.70 17.14 11.24
N ASP A 574 -13.87 17.73 12.42
CA ASP A 574 -12.77 18.03 13.33
C ASP A 574 -12.19 16.78 14.02
N SER A 575 -11.16 16.97 14.85
CA SER A 575 -10.51 15.87 15.60
C SER A 575 -11.40 15.20 16.67
N ASN A 576 -12.53 15.80 17.03
CA ASN A 576 -13.52 15.26 17.95
C ASN A 576 -14.70 14.59 17.21
N GLY A 577 -14.69 14.61 15.86
CA GLY A 577 -15.75 14.05 15.02
C GLY A 577 -16.92 15.00 14.76
N CYS A 578 -16.82 16.29 15.10
CA CYS A 578 -17.92 17.23 14.89
C CYS A 578 -17.93 17.75 13.46
N MET A 579 -19.09 17.62 12.80
CA MET A 579 -19.30 18.01 11.42
C MET A 579 -19.80 19.46 11.34
N SER A 580 -19.09 20.26 10.56
CA SER A 580 -19.41 21.66 10.25
C SER A 580 -19.56 21.78 8.73
N GLU A 581 -20.53 22.56 8.26
CA GLU A 581 -20.98 22.54 6.86
C GLU A 581 -21.07 23.98 6.32
N ASP A 582 -20.72 24.17 5.05
CA ASP A 582 -20.95 25.39 4.28
C ASP A 582 -21.08 25.03 2.78
N SER A 583 -21.43 25.98 1.91
CA SER A 583 -21.48 25.77 0.46
C SER A 583 -21.14 27.02 -0.34
N MET A 584 -20.57 26.82 -1.53
CA MET A 584 -20.39 27.90 -2.51
C MET A 584 -20.83 27.48 -3.91
N THR A 585 -21.35 28.43 -4.68
CA THR A 585 -21.72 28.23 -6.08
C THR A 585 -20.56 28.61 -7.02
N VAL A 586 -20.22 27.72 -7.94
CA VAL A 586 -19.36 28.03 -9.09
C VAL A 586 -20.24 28.15 -10.33
N ILE A 587 -20.46 29.39 -10.78
CA ILE A 587 -21.24 29.71 -11.97
C ILE A 587 -20.39 29.42 -13.22
N VAL A 588 -20.95 28.68 -14.18
CA VAL A 588 -20.25 28.35 -15.44
C VAL A 588 -20.89 29.11 -16.59
N TYR A 589 -20.18 30.09 -17.13
CA TYR A 589 -20.61 30.82 -18.33
C TYR A 589 -20.24 30.03 -19.60
N PRO A 590 -21.17 29.89 -20.58
CA PRO A 590 -20.88 29.23 -21.83
C PRO A 590 -19.86 30.03 -22.65
N LEU A 591 -18.99 29.34 -23.40
CA LEU A 591 -18.11 30.01 -24.37
C LEU A 591 -18.93 30.64 -25.51
N PRO A 592 -18.49 31.76 -26.07
CA PRO A 592 -19.13 32.33 -27.25
C PRO A 592 -18.90 31.46 -28.49
N ILE A 593 -19.95 31.17 -29.26
CA ILE A 593 -19.85 30.51 -30.56
C ILE A 593 -19.46 31.57 -31.59
N VAL A 594 -18.29 31.41 -32.21
CA VAL A 594 -17.78 32.32 -33.23
C VAL A 594 -18.08 31.79 -34.62
N SER A 595 -18.77 32.57 -35.45
CA SER A 595 -18.82 32.34 -36.90
C SER A 595 -18.09 33.43 -37.67
N ILE A 596 -17.47 33.03 -38.78
CA ILE A 596 -16.85 33.91 -39.77
C ILE A 596 -17.73 33.90 -41.02
N SER A 597 -17.90 35.03 -41.69
CA SER A 597 -18.79 35.17 -42.87
C SER A 597 -18.36 34.40 -44.11
N THR A 598 -17.13 33.89 -44.13
CA THR A 598 -16.55 33.10 -45.23
C THR A 598 -15.74 31.94 -44.65
N ILE A 599 -15.76 30.80 -45.33
CA ILE A 599 -14.76 29.75 -45.15
C ILE A 599 -13.43 30.16 -45.83
N ASP A 600 -12.42 29.28 -45.77
CA ASP A 600 -11.14 29.47 -46.47
C ASP A 600 -11.38 29.87 -47.94
N THR A 601 -10.71 30.94 -48.37
CA THR A 601 -11.00 31.64 -49.62
C THR A 601 -9.71 32.02 -50.35
N SER A 602 -9.82 32.27 -51.65
CA SER A 602 -8.69 32.63 -52.52
C SER A 602 -8.92 33.99 -53.17
N ILE A 603 -7.90 34.84 -53.14
CA ILE A 603 -7.84 36.11 -53.88
C ILE A 603 -6.53 36.18 -54.67
N CYS A 604 -6.48 36.99 -55.73
CA CYS A 604 -5.26 37.21 -56.49
C CYS A 604 -4.30 38.15 -55.73
N ASP A 605 -2.99 38.00 -55.97
CA ASP A 605 -1.99 38.91 -55.39
C ASP A 605 -2.29 40.38 -55.75
N GLY A 606 -2.37 41.23 -54.73
CA GLY A 606 -2.79 42.64 -54.83
C GLY A 606 -4.28 42.92 -54.58
N GLU A 607 -5.15 41.91 -54.50
CA GLU A 607 -6.57 42.09 -54.15
C GLU A 607 -6.82 42.20 -52.63
N SER A 608 -8.05 42.52 -52.24
CA SER A 608 -8.46 42.60 -50.84
C SER A 608 -9.90 42.12 -50.63
N ILE A 609 -10.21 41.59 -49.45
CA ILE A 609 -11.52 41.04 -49.10
C ILE A 609 -11.97 41.52 -47.71
N VAL A 610 -13.27 41.74 -47.52
CA VAL A 610 -13.85 42.02 -46.19
C VAL A 610 -14.32 40.70 -45.57
N ILE A 611 -13.89 40.42 -44.34
CA ILE A 611 -14.35 39.26 -43.59
C ILE A 611 -14.92 39.75 -42.26
N SER A 612 -16.12 39.27 -41.91
CA SER A 612 -16.79 39.61 -40.65
C SER A 612 -16.86 38.40 -39.71
N ALA A 613 -16.73 38.66 -38.42
CA ALA A 613 -16.96 37.68 -37.36
C ALA A 613 -18.19 38.04 -36.53
N SER A 614 -18.89 37.05 -35.99
CA SER A 614 -19.98 37.27 -35.02
C SER A 614 -19.85 36.31 -33.84
N GLY A 615 -20.11 36.83 -32.64
CA GLY A 615 -20.41 36.02 -31.47
C GLY A 615 -21.91 35.70 -31.48
N ASN A 616 -22.26 34.43 -31.52
CA ASN A 616 -23.64 33.95 -31.66
C ASN A 616 -24.21 33.39 -30.35
N SER A 617 -23.38 33.26 -29.32
CA SER A 617 -23.74 32.90 -27.94
C SER A 617 -22.77 33.55 -26.96
N GLY A 618 -23.07 33.49 -25.66
CA GLY A 618 -22.35 34.23 -24.62
C GLY A 618 -23.07 35.54 -24.26
N ALA A 619 -22.44 36.36 -23.43
CA ALA A 619 -22.98 37.64 -22.98
C ALA A 619 -22.56 38.80 -23.91
N THR A 620 -23.51 39.64 -24.31
CA THR A 620 -23.24 40.85 -25.10
C THR A 620 -22.83 42.02 -24.21
N PRO A 621 -21.98 42.96 -24.66
CA PRO A 621 -21.36 43.06 -25.99
C PRO A 621 -20.15 42.14 -26.19
N TYR A 622 -19.83 41.82 -27.45
CA TYR A 622 -18.61 41.11 -27.84
C TYR A 622 -17.50 42.08 -28.24
N SER A 623 -16.25 41.66 -28.06
CA SER A 623 -15.06 42.31 -28.60
C SER A 623 -14.24 41.32 -29.44
N TYR A 624 -13.50 41.84 -30.42
CA TYR A 624 -12.79 41.06 -31.43
C TYR A 624 -11.30 41.39 -31.41
N VAL A 625 -10.45 40.41 -31.64
CA VAL A 625 -9.01 40.59 -31.87
C VAL A 625 -8.55 39.63 -32.96
N TRP A 626 -8.13 40.17 -34.11
CA TRP A 626 -7.59 39.42 -35.24
C TRP A 626 -6.06 39.32 -35.17
N SER A 627 -5.53 38.14 -35.52
CA SER A 627 -4.09 37.86 -35.54
C SER A 627 -3.74 36.90 -36.70
N PRO A 628 -2.63 37.09 -37.44
CA PRO A 628 -1.66 38.19 -37.32
C PRO A 628 -2.24 39.53 -37.76
N SER A 629 -1.65 40.64 -37.31
CA SER A 629 -2.08 42.00 -37.69
C SER A 629 -1.67 42.43 -39.11
N THR A 630 -0.84 41.62 -39.78
CA THR A 630 -0.29 41.91 -41.11
C THR A 630 -1.37 41.91 -42.18
N GLY A 631 -1.55 43.03 -42.89
CA GLY A 631 -2.55 43.13 -43.96
C GLY A 631 -3.99 43.23 -43.47
N VAL A 632 -4.24 43.47 -42.17
CA VAL A 632 -5.58 43.72 -41.62
C VAL A 632 -5.75 45.22 -41.38
N SER A 633 -6.88 45.77 -41.82
CA SER A 633 -7.19 47.22 -41.70
C SER A 633 -7.44 47.68 -40.25
N ASP A 634 -8.18 46.92 -39.46
CA ASP A 634 -8.32 47.11 -38.01
C ASP A 634 -8.46 45.74 -37.33
N VAL A 635 -7.48 45.39 -36.49
CA VAL A 635 -7.49 44.11 -35.77
C VAL A 635 -8.57 44.00 -34.70
N ARG A 636 -9.28 45.07 -34.33
CA ARG A 636 -10.38 45.03 -33.35
C ARG A 636 -11.77 45.21 -33.95
N ALA A 637 -11.87 45.43 -35.26
CA ALA A 637 -13.15 45.54 -35.94
C ALA A 637 -13.88 44.20 -36.00
N GLN A 638 -15.21 44.25 -35.99
CA GLN A 638 -16.05 43.10 -36.29
C GLN A 638 -15.90 42.63 -37.75
N SER A 639 -15.69 43.57 -38.68
CA SER A 639 -15.65 43.33 -40.12
C SER A 639 -14.48 44.03 -40.83
N PRO A 640 -13.21 43.68 -40.55
CA PRO A 640 -12.08 44.31 -41.21
C PRO A 640 -11.89 43.86 -42.67
N VAL A 641 -11.24 44.73 -43.43
CA VAL A 641 -10.63 44.44 -44.73
C VAL A 641 -9.28 43.72 -44.53
N PHE A 642 -9.03 42.68 -45.31
CA PHE A 642 -7.82 41.88 -45.38
C PHE A 642 -7.16 42.00 -46.76
N SER A 643 -5.84 42.22 -46.77
CA SER A 643 -4.99 42.30 -47.96
C SER A 643 -3.60 41.66 -47.68
N PRO A 644 -3.54 40.33 -47.43
CA PRO A 644 -2.27 39.62 -47.25
C PRO A 644 -1.42 39.62 -48.53
N LYS A 645 -0.09 39.62 -48.39
CA LYS A 645 0.88 39.48 -49.51
C LYS A 645 1.33 38.03 -49.77
N ALA A 646 0.86 37.10 -48.96
CA ALA A 646 1.13 35.66 -49.06
C ALA A 646 -0.02 34.91 -48.38
N THR A 647 -0.23 33.64 -48.72
CA THR A 647 -1.25 32.80 -48.06
C THR A 647 -1.11 32.88 -46.54
N THR A 648 -2.12 33.44 -45.87
CA THR A 648 -2.08 33.76 -44.44
C THR A 648 -3.33 33.23 -43.77
N SER A 649 -3.17 32.50 -42.67
CA SER A 649 -4.27 32.09 -41.81
C SER A 649 -4.45 33.13 -40.71
N TYR A 650 -5.64 33.71 -40.65
CA TYR A 650 -6.03 34.70 -39.65
C TYR A 650 -6.95 34.05 -38.62
N SER A 651 -6.60 34.16 -37.35
CA SER A 651 -7.46 33.81 -36.23
C SER A 651 -8.14 35.05 -35.67
N VAL A 652 -9.44 34.95 -35.41
CA VAL A 652 -10.20 35.91 -34.61
C VAL A 652 -10.43 35.33 -33.22
N THR A 653 -9.98 36.05 -32.21
CA THR A 653 -10.35 35.87 -30.82
C THR A 653 -11.57 36.73 -30.52
N VAL A 654 -12.67 36.12 -30.10
CA VAL A 654 -13.88 36.83 -29.64
C VAL A 654 -13.98 36.68 -28.14
N ILE A 655 -14.17 37.80 -27.44
CA ILE A 655 -14.32 37.87 -25.99
C ILE A 655 -15.71 38.45 -25.69
N ASP A 656 -16.51 37.73 -24.92
CA ASP A 656 -17.84 38.15 -24.48
C ASP A 656 -17.80 39.06 -23.24
N ALA A 657 -18.95 39.59 -22.81
CA ALA A 657 -19.02 40.51 -21.66
C ALA A 657 -18.70 39.87 -20.31
N ASN A 658 -18.72 38.53 -20.21
CA ASN A 658 -18.27 37.78 -19.03
C ASN A 658 -16.76 37.46 -19.07
N GLY A 659 -16.05 37.90 -20.11
CA GLY A 659 -14.63 37.62 -20.32
C GLY A 659 -14.34 36.25 -20.93
N CYS A 660 -15.37 35.54 -21.43
CA CYS A 660 -15.22 34.22 -22.01
C CYS A 660 -14.72 34.32 -23.45
N ILE A 661 -13.69 33.53 -23.75
CA ILE A 661 -12.91 33.62 -24.98
C ILE A 661 -13.17 32.41 -25.87
N ALA A 662 -13.45 32.64 -27.14
CA ALA A 662 -13.40 31.61 -28.17
C ALA A 662 -12.65 32.11 -29.40
N ASN A 663 -12.06 31.19 -30.15
CA ASN A 663 -11.29 31.48 -31.35
C ASN A 663 -11.94 30.81 -32.56
N SER A 664 -11.84 31.46 -33.72
CA SER A 664 -12.07 30.85 -35.03
C SER A 664 -10.97 31.29 -36.00
N SER A 665 -10.80 30.61 -37.12
CA SER A 665 -9.76 30.92 -38.10
C SER A 665 -10.27 30.83 -39.53
N VAL A 666 -9.70 31.67 -40.40
CA VAL A 666 -9.93 31.66 -41.84
C VAL A 666 -8.59 31.80 -42.56
N THR A 667 -8.36 30.95 -43.56
CA THR A 667 -7.17 31.01 -44.42
C THR A 667 -7.49 31.75 -45.70
N ILE A 668 -6.77 32.85 -45.92
CA ILE A 668 -6.81 33.59 -47.18
C ILE A 668 -5.64 33.11 -48.02
N HIS A 669 -5.93 32.35 -49.06
CA HIS A 669 -4.95 31.90 -50.03
C HIS A 669 -4.67 33.00 -51.05
N ILE A 670 -3.40 33.40 -51.16
CA ILE A 670 -2.96 34.30 -52.23
C ILE A 670 -2.59 33.45 -53.44
N SER A 671 -3.38 33.56 -54.50
CA SER A 671 -3.03 33.03 -55.81
C SER A 671 -2.05 33.99 -56.49
N PRO A 672 -0.83 33.55 -56.83
CA PRO A 672 0.10 34.40 -57.55
C PRO A 672 -0.50 34.78 -58.91
N LEU A 673 -0.18 35.99 -59.37
CA LEU A 673 -0.46 36.38 -60.75
C LEU A 673 0.26 35.40 -61.70
N PRO A 674 -0.32 35.07 -62.87
CA PRO A 674 0.37 34.29 -63.87
C PRO A 674 1.68 34.99 -64.25
N ASN A 675 2.80 34.25 -64.22
CA ASN A 675 4.07 34.73 -64.78
C ASN A 675 4.00 34.61 -66.30
N VAL A 676 3.33 35.59 -66.92
CA VAL A 676 3.13 35.66 -68.37
C VAL A 676 4.43 36.12 -69.01
N ASP A 677 4.87 35.36 -70.01
CA ASP A 677 6.06 35.62 -70.81
C ASP A 677 5.62 35.49 -72.28
N ALA A 678 5.79 36.57 -73.04
CA ALA A 678 5.50 36.63 -74.47
C ALA A 678 6.65 36.04 -75.33
N GLY A 679 7.73 35.61 -74.68
CA GLY A 679 8.96 35.18 -75.30
C GLY A 679 9.94 36.33 -75.49
N ALA A 680 11.23 35.99 -75.61
CA ALA A 680 12.27 36.98 -75.88
C ALA A 680 12.03 37.71 -77.21
N SER A 681 12.29 39.02 -77.21
CA SER A 681 12.29 39.83 -78.43
C SER A 681 13.27 39.25 -79.44
N THR A 682 12.82 39.11 -80.70
CA THR A 682 13.49 38.30 -81.71
C THR A 682 13.67 39.07 -83.01
N ASN A 683 14.69 38.67 -83.77
CA ASN A 683 15.09 39.33 -85.01
C ASN A 683 14.92 38.34 -86.17
N ILE A 684 14.29 38.80 -87.25
CA ILE A 684 14.06 38.02 -88.47
C ILE A 684 14.60 38.78 -89.69
N CYS A 685 15.04 38.07 -90.74
CA CYS A 685 15.33 38.72 -92.01
C CYS A 685 14.00 38.93 -92.77
N TYR A 686 13.97 39.88 -93.71
CA TYR A 686 12.78 40.19 -94.48
C TYR A 686 12.30 38.97 -95.29
N GLY A 687 11.07 38.51 -95.01
CA GLY A 687 10.47 37.33 -95.61
C GLY A 687 10.50 36.07 -94.72
N ASP A 688 11.26 36.08 -93.63
CA ASP A 688 11.25 35.00 -92.64
C ASP A 688 9.99 35.07 -91.74
N THR A 689 9.77 33.99 -90.99
CA THR A 689 8.73 33.91 -89.95
C THR A 689 9.36 33.45 -88.64
N THR A 690 8.84 33.92 -87.51
CA THR A 690 9.25 33.46 -86.17
C THR A 690 8.04 32.96 -85.40
N GLN A 691 8.24 32.04 -84.47
CA GLN A 691 7.18 31.61 -83.57
C GLN A 691 7.27 32.39 -82.26
N LEU A 692 6.23 33.16 -81.94
CA LEU A 692 6.10 33.70 -80.59
C LEU A 692 5.81 32.54 -79.65
N SER A 693 6.26 32.62 -78.39
CA SER A 693 5.99 31.57 -77.41
C SER A 693 5.42 32.16 -76.13
N GLY A 694 4.10 32.26 -76.11
CA GLY A 694 3.34 32.75 -74.97
C GLY A 694 3.20 31.68 -73.90
N THR A 695 3.63 31.98 -72.68
CA THR A 695 3.48 31.07 -71.52
C THR A 695 2.79 31.75 -70.34
N GLY A 696 2.74 31.08 -69.18
CA GLY A 696 2.23 31.66 -67.93
C GLY A 696 0.75 31.43 -67.59
N GLY A 697 -0.07 30.88 -68.48
CA GLY A 697 -1.50 30.64 -68.19
C GLY A 697 -2.15 29.54 -69.03
N ILE A 698 -3.48 29.44 -68.92
CA ILE A 698 -4.32 28.42 -69.59
C ILE A 698 -5.18 29.00 -70.73
N SER A 699 -5.29 30.32 -70.84
CA SER A 699 -5.97 31.00 -71.95
C SER A 699 -5.20 32.26 -72.33
N PHE A 700 -4.94 32.44 -73.62
CA PHE A 700 -4.02 33.44 -74.17
C PHE A 700 -4.76 34.42 -75.07
N SER A 701 -4.33 35.69 -75.10
CA SER A 701 -4.86 36.73 -75.98
C SER A 701 -3.74 37.68 -76.42
N TRP A 702 -3.50 37.74 -77.73
CA TRP A 702 -2.46 38.53 -78.37
C TRP A 702 -3.01 39.75 -79.11
N SER A 703 -2.29 40.87 -79.06
CA SER A 703 -2.61 42.10 -79.79
C SER A 703 -1.33 42.87 -80.16
N PRO A 704 -1.23 43.53 -81.33
CA PRO A 704 -2.19 43.56 -82.43
C PRO A 704 -2.24 42.22 -83.19
N SER A 705 -3.28 42.02 -84.01
CA SER A 705 -3.45 40.82 -84.83
C SER A 705 -2.68 40.82 -86.15
N LEU A 706 -2.20 41.98 -86.60
CA LEU A 706 -1.55 42.16 -87.90
C LEU A 706 -0.22 41.40 -87.93
N GLY A 707 -0.05 40.49 -88.89
CA GLY A 707 1.18 39.71 -89.03
C GLY A 707 1.28 38.50 -88.09
N LEU A 708 0.19 38.11 -87.41
CA LEU A 708 0.09 36.88 -86.62
C LEU A 708 -0.77 35.80 -87.32
N SER A 709 -0.48 34.53 -87.06
CA SER A 709 -1.34 33.41 -87.52
C SER A 709 -2.59 33.19 -86.67
N SER A 710 -2.62 33.63 -85.41
CA SER A 710 -3.76 33.57 -84.50
C SER A 710 -3.54 34.49 -83.29
N THR A 711 -4.61 35.00 -82.70
CA THR A 711 -4.55 35.85 -81.49
C THR A 711 -4.92 35.14 -80.20
N THR A 712 -5.37 33.88 -80.21
CA THR A 712 -5.95 33.22 -79.02
C THR A 712 -5.22 31.96 -78.57
N ILE A 713 -4.09 31.63 -79.20
CA ILE A 713 -3.25 30.48 -78.87
C ILE A 713 -1.95 30.92 -78.19
N ALA A 714 -1.33 30.02 -77.44
CA ALA A 714 -0.04 30.25 -76.79
C ALA A 714 1.05 30.71 -77.77
N ASN A 715 1.25 29.95 -78.85
CA ASN A 715 2.44 30.08 -79.72
C ASN A 715 2.09 30.41 -81.18
N PRO A 716 1.59 31.62 -81.51
CA PRO A 716 1.31 32.00 -82.89
C PRO A 716 2.60 32.26 -83.69
N LEU A 717 2.51 32.09 -85.01
CA LEU A 717 3.58 32.51 -85.93
C LEU A 717 3.44 34.01 -86.18
N ALA A 718 4.53 34.75 -86.06
CA ALA A 718 4.68 36.14 -86.41
C ALA A 718 5.52 36.31 -87.67
N PHE A 719 5.01 37.05 -88.63
CA PHE A 719 5.64 37.36 -89.91
C PHE A 719 5.38 38.83 -90.31
N PRO A 720 5.68 39.80 -89.43
CA PRO A 720 5.45 41.21 -89.75
C PRO A 720 6.43 41.67 -90.84
N THR A 721 5.99 42.54 -91.74
CA THR A 721 6.84 43.09 -92.82
C THR A 721 7.68 44.30 -92.38
N GLN A 722 7.44 44.80 -91.17
CA GLN A 722 8.17 45.86 -90.49
C GLN A 722 8.22 45.53 -88.99
N THR A 723 9.22 46.05 -88.27
CA THR A 723 9.38 45.84 -86.83
C THR A 723 8.11 46.16 -86.02
N MET A 724 7.65 45.21 -85.18
CA MET A 724 6.33 45.25 -84.53
C MET A 724 6.39 44.75 -83.07
N MET A 725 5.66 45.40 -82.17
CA MET A 725 5.42 44.94 -80.78
C MET A 725 4.13 44.13 -80.71
N TYR A 726 4.15 42.99 -80.02
CA TYR A 726 2.96 42.21 -79.66
C TYR A 726 2.84 42.08 -78.14
N TYR A 727 1.62 42.17 -77.63
CA TYR A 727 1.27 42.04 -76.21
C TYR A 727 0.49 40.74 -76.00
N LEU A 728 0.91 39.92 -75.03
CA LEU A 728 0.19 38.73 -74.57
C LEU A 728 -0.49 39.02 -73.24
N THR A 729 -1.81 38.87 -73.18
CA THR A 729 -2.55 38.75 -71.92
C THR A 729 -2.90 37.29 -71.68
N SER A 730 -2.64 36.77 -70.48
CA SER A 730 -2.93 35.38 -70.14
C SER A 730 -3.48 35.22 -68.72
N LYS A 731 -4.27 34.16 -68.51
CA LYS A 731 -5.02 33.88 -67.28
C LYS A 731 -4.68 32.50 -66.75
N ASN A 732 -4.42 32.35 -65.45
CA ASN A 732 -4.13 31.05 -64.83
C ASN A 732 -5.40 30.28 -64.43
N SER A 733 -5.22 29.04 -63.95
CA SER A 733 -6.27 28.16 -63.43
C SER A 733 -7.08 28.76 -62.27
N ASN A 734 -6.48 29.70 -61.53
CA ASN A 734 -7.08 30.30 -60.33
C ASN A 734 -7.84 31.60 -60.65
N GLY A 735 -7.88 31.99 -61.92
CA GLY A 735 -8.65 33.15 -62.39
C GLY A 735 -7.84 34.46 -62.49
N CYS A 736 -6.61 34.50 -62.02
CA CYS A 736 -5.77 35.69 -62.04
C CYS A 736 -5.22 35.96 -63.45
N VAL A 737 -5.09 37.24 -63.81
CA VAL A 737 -4.71 37.72 -65.15
C VAL A 737 -3.44 38.57 -65.07
N SER A 738 -2.55 38.43 -66.06
CA SER A 738 -1.39 39.31 -66.25
C SER A 738 -1.08 39.47 -67.75
N THR A 739 -0.20 40.42 -68.08
CA THR A 739 0.14 40.81 -69.45
C THR A 739 1.64 41.03 -69.61
N ASP A 740 2.21 40.58 -70.73
CA ASP A 740 3.61 40.81 -71.12
C ASP A 740 3.71 41.18 -72.63
N SER A 741 4.90 41.50 -73.16
CA SER A 741 5.09 41.93 -74.54
C SER A 741 6.43 41.55 -75.18
N VAL A 742 6.41 41.29 -76.49
CA VAL A 742 7.56 40.88 -77.30
C VAL A 742 7.73 41.77 -78.54
N LEU A 743 8.97 42.17 -78.84
CA LEU A 743 9.33 42.87 -80.08
C LEU A 743 9.81 41.88 -81.14
N VAL A 744 9.27 41.97 -82.36
CA VAL A 744 9.80 41.28 -83.54
C VAL A 744 10.44 42.32 -84.45
N THR A 745 11.76 42.30 -84.60
CA THR A 745 12.54 43.22 -85.43
C THR A 745 12.83 42.62 -86.80
N VAL A 746 12.66 43.38 -87.89
CA VAL A 746 12.82 42.90 -89.26
C VAL A 746 14.03 43.55 -89.93
N TYR A 747 15.00 42.77 -90.40
CA TYR A 747 16.22 43.24 -91.09
C TYR A 747 16.21 42.93 -92.61
N PRO A 748 16.77 43.80 -93.46
CA PRO A 748 16.95 43.52 -94.89
C PRO A 748 18.09 42.50 -95.15
N LEU A 749 18.06 41.83 -96.31
CA LEU A 749 19.09 40.86 -96.73
C LEU A 749 20.40 41.51 -97.26
N PRO A 750 21.57 40.89 -97.06
CA PRO A 750 22.87 41.46 -97.45
C PRO A 750 23.29 41.16 -98.91
N GLN A 751 24.19 42.02 -99.44
CA GLN A 751 24.65 42.02 -100.83
C GLN A 751 25.59 40.85 -101.19
N ILE A 752 25.49 40.30 -102.39
CA ILE A 752 26.27 39.12 -102.85
C ILE A 752 27.80 39.38 -102.94
N PRO A 753 28.68 38.47 -102.43
CA PRO A 753 30.14 38.56 -102.56
C PRO A 753 30.71 38.26 -103.96
N VAL A 754 31.86 38.86 -104.30
CA VAL A 754 32.66 38.56 -105.52
C VAL A 754 34.13 38.27 -105.16
N LEU A 755 34.78 37.34 -105.89
CA LEU A 755 36.10 36.76 -105.58
C LEU A 755 37.20 37.07 -106.62
N THR A 756 38.47 37.13 -106.19
CA THR A 756 39.68 37.28 -107.02
C THR A 756 40.87 36.47 -106.48
N ILE A 757 41.89 36.17 -107.29
CA ILE A 757 43.10 35.43 -106.89
C ILE A 757 44.39 36.16 -107.30
N ALA A 758 45.42 36.10 -106.44
CA ALA A 758 46.80 36.50 -106.76
C ALA A 758 47.80 35.52 -106.13
N SER A 759 48.72 34.99 -106.95
CA SER A 759 49.66 33.91 -106.57
C SER A 759 48.94 32.68 -106.01
N ASP A 760 48.91 32.52 -104.69
CA ASP A 760 48.26 31.42 -103.96
C ASP A 760 47.06 31.89 -103.11
N THR A 761 46.74 33.19 -103.11
CA THR A 761 45.78 33.79 -102.17
C THR A 761 44.52 34.27 -102.89
N ILE A 762 43.38 33.75 -102.46
CA ILE A 762 42.03 34.09 -102.93
C ILE A 762 41.41 35.12 -101.98
N THR A 763 40.80 36.18 -102.50
CA THR A 763 40.30 37.32 -101.73
C THR A 763 38.87 37.67 -102.14
N SER A 764 38.04 38.03 -101.15
CA SER A 764 36.68 38.54 -101.40
C SER A 764 36.63 40.07 -101.42
N THR A 765 35.69 40.64 -102.17
CA THR A 765 35.49 42.09 -102.32
C THR A 765 34.49 42.72 -101.34
N VAL A 766 33.84 41.93 -100.46
CA VAL A 766 32.75 42.41 -99.58
C VAL A 766 33.16 43.63 -98.75
N ALA A 767 32.31 44.66 -98.78
CA ALA A 767 32.57 45.98 -98.18
C ALA A 767 31.71 46.31 -96.94
N TYR A 768 30.74 45.47 -96.59
CA TYR A 768 29.92 45.62 -95.38
C TYR A 768 30.43 44.71 -94.23
N PRO A 769 30.04 44.98 -92.96
CA PRO A 769 30.42 44.14 -91.83
C PRO A 769 29.88 42.71 -91.95
N VAL A 770 30.79 41.76 -92.13
CA VAL A 770 30.52 40.31 -92.18
C VAL A 770 30.87 39.69 -90.84
N LYS A 771 29.90 38.99 -90.24
CA LYS A 771 30.04 38.20 -89.00
C LYS A 771 30.81 36.91 -89.23
N GLN A 772 30.60 36.28 -90.38
CA GLN A 772 31.27 35.03 -90.73
C GLN A 772 31.49 34.89 -92.24
N TYR A 773 32.72 34.56 -92.62
CA TYR A 773 33.12 34.07 -93.93
C TYR A 773 33.16 32.54 -93.89
N MET A 774 32.58 31.89 -94.90
CA MET A 774 32.52 30.43 -95.04
C MET A 774 33.00 30.04 -96.44
N TRP A 775 34.27 29.68 -96.54
CA TRP A 775 34.87 29.21 -97.79
C TRP A 775 34.58 27.73 -98.03
N SER A 776 34.45 27.35 -99.29
CA SER A 776 34.34 25.95 -99.74
C SER A 776 35.27 25.66 -100.92
N LEU A 777 35.86 24.47 -100.93
CA LEU A 777 36.65 23.88 -102.02
C LEU A 777 35.84 22.77 -102.68
N ASP A 778 35.60 22.88 -103.98
CA ASP A 778 34.77 21.98 -104.81
C ASP A 778 33.39 21.67 -104.19
N GLY A 779 32.80 22.70 -103.57
CA GLY A 779 31.52 22.64 -102.87
C GLY A 779 31.58 22.16 -101.40
N VAL A 780 32.73 21.69 -100.92
CA VAL A 780 32.94 21.23 -99.54
C VAL A 780 33.49 22.37 -98.67
N LEU A 781 32.85 22.68 -97.55
CA LEU A 781 33.32 23.72 -96.62
C LEU A 781 34.74 23.45 -96.12
N ILE A 782 35.60 24.47 -96.19
CA ILE A 782 36.97 24.43 -95.68
C ILE A 782 36.91 24.82 -94.19
N PRO A 783 37.19 23.89 -93.26
CA PRO A 783 36.99 24.16 -91.84
C PRO A 783 37.95 25.24 -91.34
N PHE A 784 37.48 26.02 -90.35
CA PHE A 784 38.26 27.04 -89.63
C PHE A 784 38.78 28.22 -90.48
N GLN A 785 38.29 28.42 -91.70
CA GLN A 785 38.62 29.57 -92.55
C GLN A 785 37.57 30.68 -92.46
N ASN A 786 37.62 31.47 -91.38
CA ASN A 786 36.74 32.62 -91.15
C ASN A 786 37.47 33.96 -91.41
N GLN A 787 38.05 34.11 -92.60
CA GLN A 787 38.77 35.32 -93.02
C GLN A 787 38.33 35.75 -94.43
N LYS A 788 38.48 37.04 -94.73
CA LYS A 788 38.17 37.63 -96.05
C LYS A 788 39.09 37.13 -97.19
N ASN A 789 40.24 36.55 -96.82
CA ASN A 789 41.26 36.03 -97.72
C ASN A 789 41.58 34.57 -97.32
N LEU A 790 42.00 33.75 -98.28
CA LEU A 790 42.29 32.33 -98.12
C LEU A 790 43.53 31.93 -98.94
N ILE A 791 44.48 31.22 -98.34
CA ILE A 791 45.65 30.67 -99.05
C ILE A 791 45.35 29.25 -99.53
N ALA A 792 45.42 29.04 -100.84
CA ALA A 792 45.19 27.75 -101.49
C ALA A 792 46.36 26.79 -101.28
N LYS A 793 46.12 25.71 -100.53
CA LYS A 793 47.10 24.63 -100.27
C LYS A 793 46.96 23.44 -101.20
N GLN A 794 45.89 23.41 -102.00
CA GLN A 794 45.52 22.32 -102.91
C GLN A 794 44.87 22.90 -104.16
N SER A 795 44.99 22.17 -105.26
CA SER A 795 44.32 22.44 -106.53
C SER A 795 42.81 22.22 -106.42
N GLY A 796 41.98 23.07 -107.05
CA GLY A 796 40.51 22.92 -107.09
C GLY A 796 39.73 24.24 -107.07
N LYS A 797 38.38 24.20 -107.03
CA LYS A 797 37.51 25.40 -107.11
C LYS A 797 37.04 25.95 -105.77
N TYR A 798 37.24 27.24 -105.53
CA TYR A 798 36.91 27.90 -104.26
C TYR A 798 35.71 28.85 -104.38
N SER A 799 34.76 28.80 -103.45
CA SER A 799 33.62 29.75 -103.32
C SER A 799 33.41 30.23 -101.88
N LEU A 800 32.59 31.28 -101.68
CA LEU A 800 32.38 31.92 -100.38
C LEU A 800 30.88 32.18 -100.09
N THR A 801 30.43 31.77 -98.91
CA THR A 801 29.18 32.26 -98.29
C THR A 801 29.53 33.24 -97.16
N VAL A 802 28.72 34.29 -96.97
CA VAL A 802 28.87 35.24 -95.87
C VAL A 802 27.58 35.38 -95.06
N ILE A 803 27.75 35.60 -93.76
CA ILE A 803 26.71 35.97 -92.81
C ILE A 803 27.00 37.40 -92.36
N ASP A 804 26.04 38.31 -92.47
CA ASP A 804 26.21 39.69 -91.98
C ASP A 804 26.11 39.79 -90.44
N MET A 805 26.33 40.99 -89.90
CA MET A 805 26.24 41.22 -88.44
C MET A 805 24.86 40.92 -87.84
N ASN A 806 23.79 40.97 -88.64
CA ASN A 806 22.42 40.70 -88.20
C ASN A 806 22.05 39.20 -88.28
N GLY A 807 22.86 38.40 -88.97
CA GLY A 807 22.66 36.96 -89.14
C GLY A 807 22.08 36.55 -90.50
N CYS A 808 21.85 37.49 -91.40
CA CYS A 808 21.29 37.23 -92.73
C CYS A 808 22.39 36.74 -93.70
N LEU A 809 22.04 35.88 -94.66
CA LEU A 809 22.96 35.09 -95.51
C LEU A 809 23.05 35.60 -96.96
N SER A 810 24.23 35.47 -97.59
CA SER A 810 24.44 35.71 -99.03
C SER A 810 25.68 34.94 -99.56
N ALA A 811 25.73 34.53 -100.84
CA ALA A 811 26.75 33.59 -101.37
C ALA A 811 27.30 33.93 -102.78
N SER A 812 28.58 33.59 -103.03
CA SER A 812 29.35 33.93 -104.24
C SER A 812 29.37 32.85 -105.34
N LEU A 813 29.98 33.19 -106.47
CA LEU A 813 30.42 32.25 -107.53
C LEU A 813 31.88 31.73 -107.29
N PRO A 814 32.33 30.60 -107.90
CA PRO A 814 33.64 29.93 -107.63
C PRO A 814 34.87 30.26 -108.55
N ILE A 815 36.12 29.84 -108.19
CA ILE A 815 37.44 30.11 -108.87
C ILE A 815 38.59 29.03 -108.65
N ASP A 816 39.56 28.77 -109.58
CA ASP A 816 40.50 27.57 -109.66
C ASP A 816 42.07 27.75 -109.35
N VAL A 817 42.89 26.69 -108.98
CA VAL A 817 44.38 26.69 -108.52
C VAL A 817 45.24 25.34 -108.72
N THR A 818 46.64 25.23 -108.57
CA THR A 818 47.57 24.00 -108.82
C THR A 818 49.00 23.83 -108.06
N LEU A 819 49.61 22.60 -107.75
CA LEU A 819 50.96 22.23 -107.05
C LEU A 819 51.71 20.79 -107.30
N GLY A 820 52.94 20.41 -106.73
CA GLY A 820 53.78 19.11 -106.92
C GLY A 820 54.98 18.63 -105.91
N SER A 821 55.80 17.51 -106.12
CA SER A 821 56.70 16.76 -105.08
C SER A 821 57.80 15.62 -105.45
N GLY A 822 58.65 15.04 -104.52
CA GLY A 822 59.61 13.86 -104.71
C GLY A 822 60.31 13.14 -103.48
N THR A 823 61.27 12.16 -103.58
CA THR A 823 61.92 11.38 -102.44
C THR A 823 63.43 10.95 -102.57
N LEU A 824 64.26 10.96 -101.49
CA LEU A 824 65.70 10.54 -101.46
C LEU A 824 65.97 9.14 -100.83
N ALA A 825 67.03 8.41 -101.25
CA ALA A 825 67.38 7.06 -100.75
C ALA A 825 68.90 6.73 -100.64
N LEU A 826 69.24 5.75 -99.79
CA LEU A 826 70.58 5.19 -99.50
C LEU A 826 70.55 3.65 -99.54
N ASP A 827 71.66 3.00 -99.92
CA ASP A 827 71.78 1.53 -100.03
C ASP A 827 72.50 0.90 -98.80
N ASP A 828 72.09 -0.32 -98.38
CA ASP A 828 72.72 -1.11 -97.29
C ASP A 828 74.03 -1.80 -97.73
N MET A 829 75.04 -1.86 -96.85
CA MET A 829 76.35 -2.46 -97.14
C MET A 829 77.04 -3.07 -95.90
N CYS A 830 78.04 -3.94 -96.09
CA CYS A 830 78.92 -4.42 -95.01
C CYS A 830 80.35 -4.61 -95.51
N ALA A 831 81.34 -4.50 -94.61
CA ALA A 831 82.75 -4.76 -94.91
C ALA A 831 83.55 -5.13 -93.64
N TYR A 832 84.81 -5.52 -93.81
CA TYR A 832 85.74 -5.79 -92.71
C TYR A 832 86.47 -4.51 -92.25
N PRO A 833 86.88 -4.41 -90.97
CA PRO A 833 87.71 -3.31 -90.50
C PRO A 833 89.00 -3.16 -91.32
N GLY A 834 89.28 -1.94 -91.79
CA GLY A 834 90.42 -1.59 -92.63
C GLY A 834 90.10 -1.42 -94.13
N GLU A 835 88.92 -1.84 -94.61
CA GLU A 835 88.54 -1.69 -96.02
C GLU A 835 88.06 -0.26 -96.37
N ILE A 836 88.01 0.06 -97.67
CA ILE A 836 87.41 1.30 -98.20
C ILE A 836 86.16 0.95 -98.99
N VAL A 837 85.04 1.60 -98.66
CA VAL A 837 83.71 1.38 -99.23
C VAL A 837 83.18 2.63 -99.93
N HIS A 838 82.30 2.43 -100.92
CA HIS A 838 81.70 3.51 -101.73
C HIS A 838 80.18 3.42 -101.65
N ILE A 839 79.52 4.46 -101.14
CA ILE A 839 78.09 4.47 -100.82
C ILE A 839 77.35 5.46 -101.73
N PRO A 840 76.40 5.01 -102.58
CA PRO A 840 75.61 5.86 -103.48
C PRO A 840 74.41 6.51 -102.78
N ILE A 841 73.89 7.60 -103.37
CA ILE A 841 72.72 8.37 -102.91
C ILE A 841 71.82 8.68 -104.09
N ARG A 842 70.52 8.40 -103.98
CA ARG A 842 69.54 8.49 -105.10
C ARG A 842 68.34 9.39 -104.80
N LEU A 843 67.67 9.85 -105.86
CA LEU A 843 66.36 10.50 -105.86
C LEU A 843 65.37 9.66 -106.67
N LEU A 844 64.21 9.38 -106.08
CA LEU A 844 63.10 8.55 -106.56
C LEU A 844 61.79 9.36 -106.51
N ASP A 845 60.73 8.86 -107.16
CA ASP A 845 59.34 9.38 -107.09
C ASP A 845 59.12 10.89 -107.37
N ALA A 846 59.98 11.50 -108.20
CA ALA A 846 60.02 12.95 -108.48
C ALA A 846 58.89 13.48 -109.41
N LEU A 847 57.62 13.22 -109.08
CA LEU A 847 56.44 13.67 -109.84
C LEU A 847 56.30 15.20 -109.88
N SER A 848 56.17 15.74 -111.11
CA SER A 848 56.04 17.18 -111.40
C SER A 848 57.19 18.08 -110.91
N VAL A 849 58.32 17.51 -110.47
CA VAL A 849 59.52 18.30 -110.11
C VAL A 849 60.01 19.15 -111.30
N THR A 850 59.89 18.63 -112.51
CA THR A 850 60.21 19.31 -113.78
C THR A 850 59.26 20.46 -114.14
N GLU A 851 58.11 20.57 -113.49
CA GLU A 851 57.16 21.69 -113.63
C GLU A 851 57.42 22.79 -112.59
N THR A 852 58.48 22.64 -111.78
CA THR A 852 58.97 23.62 -110.81
C THR A 852 60.37 24.14 -111.20
N ASN A 853 60.72 25.35 -110.75
CA ASN A 853 61.97 26.03 -111.14
C ASN A 853 63.19 25.64 -110.27
N ALA A 854 63.44 24.34 -110.05
CA ALA A 854 64.44 23.83 -109.09
C ALA A 854 65.73 23.29 -109.72
N THR A 855 66.89 23.51 -109.08
CA THR A 855 68.23 23.23 -109.66
C THR A 855 69.13 22.30 -108.84
N ASP A 856 69.19 22.46 -107.52
CA ASP A 856 70.15 21.76 -106.65
C ASP A 856 69.52 21.23 -105.36
N ILE A 857 70.14 20.21 -104.76
CA ILE A 857 69.82 19.70 -103.41
C ILE A 857 71.09 19.75 -102.55
N GLU A 858 70.95 20.31 -101.34
CA GLU A 858 71.97 20.25 -100.29
C GLU A 858 71.54 19.27 -99.20
N MET A 859 72.46 18.44 -98.68
CA MET A 859 72.15 17.30 -97.79
C MET A 859 73.17 17.11 -96.65
N THR A 860 72.72 16.58 -95.52
CA THR A 860 73.55 16.19 -94.36
C THR A 860 73.38 14.71 -93.99
N LEU A 861 74.48 13.95 -93.94
CA LEU A 861 74.54 12.56 -93.46
C LEU A 861 75.00 12.46 -92.00
N ARG A 862 74.45 11.49 -91.25
CA ARG A 862 74.93 11.08 -89.92
C ARG A 862 75.09 9.56 -89.77
N PHE A 863 76.14 9.12 -89.07
CA PHE A 863 76.47 7.70 -88.79
C PHE A 863 77.50 7.57 -87.66
N ASN A 864 77.63 6.42 -86.99
CA ASN A 864 78.57 6.19 -85.88
C ASN A 864 80.03 6.50 -86.29
N SER A 865 80.64 7.45 -85.57
CA SER A 865 81.98 7.99 -85.86
C SER A 865 83.13 7.03 -85.62
N THR A 866 82.88 5.92 -84.91
CA THR A 866 83.87 4.89 -84.59
C THR A 866 83.94 3.77 -85.63
N ILE A 867 82.97 3.70 -86.56
CA ILE A 867 82.84 2.62 -87.55
C ILE A 867 83.23 3.07 -88.95
N LEU A 868 82.80 4.26 -89.39
CA LEU A 868 83.13 4.80 -90.71
C LEU A 868 83.88 6.13 -90.60
N LEU A 869 84.86 6.31 -91.48
CA LEU A 869 85.66 7.52 -91.60
C LEU A 869 85.60 8.06 -93.03
N PRO A 870 85.00 9.24 -93.30
CA PRO A 870 84.86 9.76 -94.67
C PRO A 870 86.21 10.07 -95.32
N LEU A 871 86.35 9.69 -96.59
CA LEU A 871 87.57 9.83 -97.40
C LEU A 871 87.32 10.73 -98.62
N GLY A 872 87.70 12.00 -98.52
CA GLY A 872 87.50 13.01 -99.56
C GLY A 872 87.57 14.43 -98.97
N GLN A 873 87.74 15.43 -99.83
CA GLN A 873 87.91 16.85 -99.40
C GLN A 873 86.68 17.73 -99.67
N ASP A 874 85.67 17.24 -100.39
CA ASP A 874 84.53 18.03 -100.87
C ASP A 874 83.29 17.89 -99.96
N PHE A 875 83.42 18.37 -98.72
CA PHE A 875 82.33 18.48 -97.74
C PHE A 875 82.19 19.91 -97.23
N LEU A 876 80.95 20.36 -97.05
CA LEU A 876 80.60 21.65 -96.44
C LEU A 876 80.71 21.60 -94.90
N ASP A 877 80.67 20.40 -94.31
CA ASP A 877 80.76 20.13 -92.88
C ASP A 877 81.26 18.69 -92.69
N ASN A 878 82.14 18.45 -91.71
CA ASN A 878 82.64 17.13 -91.35
C ASN A 878 83.15 17.11 -89.90
N ARG A 879 82.29 16.74 -88.94
CA ARG A 879 82.62 16.72 -87.49
C ARG A 879 82.09 15.48 -86.77
N VAL A 880 82.47 15.30 -85.50
CA VAL A 880 81.87 14.30 -84.60
C VAL A 880 81.07 15.02 -83.52
N GLU A 881 79.87 14.52 -83.23
CA GLU A 881 78.97 15.04 -82.21
C GLU A 881 78.21 13.85 -81.60
N ASN A 882 78.24 13.71 -80.26
CA ASN A 882 77.57 12.62 -79.53
C ASN A 882 77.85 11.19 -80.04
N GLY A 883 79.06 10.93 -80.53
CA GLY A 883 79.46 9.62 -81.05
C GLY A 883 79.11 9.38 -82.53
N GLU A 884 78.30 10.24 -83.16
CA GLU A 884 78.03 10.20 -84.61
C GLU A 884 78.94 11.20 -85.36
N ARG A 885 79.39 10.80 -86.56
CA ARG A 885 80.02 11.63 -87.58
C ARG A 885 78.91 12.31 -88.38
N ILE A 886 79.06 13.61 -88.61
CA ILE A 886 78.14 14.44 -89.39
C ILE A 886 78.88 14.93 -90.64
N VAL A 887 78.31 14.72 -91.84
CA VAL A 887 78.93 15.11 -93.13
C VAL A 887 77.92 15.81 -94.03
N ARG A 888 78.15 17.08 -94.38
CA ARG A 888 77.24 17.89 -95.25
C ARG A 888 77.86 18.15 -96.62
N PHE A 889 77.05 18.19 -97.68
CA PHE A 889 77.50 18.50 -99.04
C PHE A 889 76.33 18.94 -99.94
N ARG A 890 76.63 19.49 -101.12
CA ARG A 890 75.66 19.86 -102.15
C ARG A 890 75.82 18.98 -103.40
N THR A 891 74.73 18.74 -104.13
CA THR A 891 74.73 18.04 -105.41
C THR A 891 73.64 18.59 -106.35
N PRO A 892 73.92 18.76 -107.65
CA PRO A 892 72.95 19.26 -108.62
C PRO A 892 71.90 18.19 -108.96
N ILE A 893 70.68 18.60 -109.33
CA ILE A 893 69.62 17.69 -109.77
C ILE A 893 69.84 17.32 -111.25
N VAL A 894 70.59 16.24 -111.50
CA VAL A 894 70.81 15.70 -112.85
C VAL A 894 69.99 14.44 -113.04
N LEU A 895 68.84 14.55 -113.72
CA LEU A 895 67.88 13.44 -113.92
C LEU A 895 68.34 12.44 -114.99
N GLY A 896 69.39 11.68 -114.67
CA GLY A 896 69.77 10.46 -115.39
C GLY A 896 68.95 9.25 -114.90
N GLY A 897 68.59 8.33 -115.80
CA GLY A 897 67.52 7.32 -115.62
C GLY A 897 67.61 6.32 -114.45
N ASN A 898 68.65 6.36 -113.62
CA ASN A 898 68.82 5.50 -112.44
C ASN A 898 68.75 6.29 -111.10
N GLY A 899 68.34 7.57 -111.15
CA GLY A 899 68.12 8.43 -109.99
C GLY A 899 69.36 8.80 -109.16
N LEU A 900 70.57 8.40 -109.57
CA LEU A 900 71.80 8.61 -108.80
C LEU A 900 72.20 10.09 -108.75
N LEU A 901 72.32 10.65 -107.54
CA LEU A 901 72.79 12.02 -107.31
C LEU A 901 74.31 12.09 -107.07
N ARG A 902 74.84 11.28 -106.13
CA ARG A 902 76.27 11.28 -105.74
C ARG A 902 76.69 9.92 -105.18
N THR A 903 77.98 9.60 -105.25
CA THR A 903 78.60 8.47 -104.54
C THR A 903 79.73 8.96 -103.64
N MET A 904 79.74 8.49 -102.40
CA MET A 904 80.62 8.93 -101.29
C MET A 904 81.61 7.82 -100.93
N LYS A 905 82.79 8.14 -100.38
CA LYS A 905 83.81 7.13 -99.98
C LYS A 905 84.10 7.18 -98.49
N PHE A 906 84.27 6.01 -97.86
CA PHE A 906 84.57 5.86 -96.43
C PHE A 906 85.58 4.73 -96.19
N GLY A 907 86.44 4.88 -95.18
CA GLY A 907 87.26 3.79 -94.62
C GLY A 907 86.60 3.21 -93.37
N VAL A 908 86.76 1.90 -93.15
CA VAL A 908 86.10 1.15 -92.07
C VAL A 908 87.04 0.97 -90.88
N ALA A 909 86.54 1.21 -89.67
CA ALA A 909 87.27 1.06 -88.41
C ALA A 909 86.66 -0.04 -87.53
N LEU A 910 87.43 -0.55 -86.57
CA LEU A 910 87.06 -1.70 -85.72
C LEU A 910 85.81 -1.46 -84.85
N GLY A 911 85.52 -0.20 -84.50
CA GLY A 911 84.30 0.21 -83.79
C GLY A 911 84.18 -0.31 -82.34
N ASN A 912 83.18 0.23 -81.63
CA ASN A 912 82.63 -0.40 -80.42
C ASN A 912 81.31 -1.15 -80.70
N ASP A 913 80.73 -0.98 -81.89
CA ASP A 913 79.50 -1.64 -82.33
C ASP A 913 79.74 -2.39 -83.65
N THR A 914 78.96 -3.43 -83.91
CA THR A 914 79.04 -4.25 -85.13
C THR A 914 78.35 -3.66 -86.35
N ALA A 915 77.65 -2.52 -86.22
CA ALA A 915 77.00 -1.83 -87.33
C ALA A 915 76.66 -0.36 -87.00
N THR A 916 76.40 0.44 -88.04
CA THR A 916 75.81 1.78 -87.93
C THR A 916 74.78 2.03 -89.01
N THR A 917 73.68 2.68 -88.67
CA THR A 917 72.81 3.32 -89.67
C THR A 917 73.51 4.56 -90.23
N ILE A 918 73.31 4.85 -91.51
CA ILE A 918 73.66 6.08 -92.22
C ILE A 918 72.34 6.78 -92.57
N ARG A 919 72.15 7.99 -92.05
CA ARG A 919 70.89 8.74 -92.15
C ARG A 919 71.09 10.05 -92.88
N ILE A 920 70.23 10.35 -93.86
CA ILE A 920 70.05 11.74 -94.33
C ILE A 920 69.21 12.45 -93.26
N THR A 921 69.73 13.55 -92.71
CA THR A 921 69.13 14.25 -91.55
C THR A 921 68.63 15.65 -91.85
N ASP A 922 69.16 16.30 -92.89
CA ASP A 922 68.68 17.55 -93.44
C ASP A 922 68.76 17.52 -94.97
N TYR A 923 67.79 18.13 -95.65
CA TYR A 923 67.81 18.38 -97.09
C TYR A 923 66.98 19.61 -97.47
N SER A 924 67.37 20.30 -98.54
CA SER A 924 66.61 21.43 -99.10
C SER A 924 66.86 21.61 -100.60
N SER A 925 65.81 22.00 -101.34
CA SER A 925 65.92 22.38 -102.77
C SER A 925 66.32 23.85 -102.92
N ILE A 926 67.08 24.16 -103.98
CA ILE A 926 67.45 25.51 -104.38
C ILE A 926 66.78 25.83 -105.73
N GLY A 927 66.03 26.93 -105.78
CA GLY A 927 65.07 27.19 -106.84
C GLY A 927 63.80 26.35 -106.68
N GLY A 928 62.62 26.93 -106.97
CA GLY A 928 61.33 26.25 -106.80
C GLY A 928 61.00 25.86 -105.36
N ARG A 929 59.83 25.25 -105.14
CA ARG A 929 59.51 24.52 -103.91
C ARG A 929 59.11 23.10 -104.27
N ILE A 930 60.01 22.16 -103.98
CA ILE A 930 59.73 20.72 -104.01
C ILE A 930 59.56 20.25 -102.56
N TYR A 931 58.51 19.46 -102.28
CA TYR A 931 58.41 18.68 -101.05
C TYR A 931 59.15 17.35 -101.22
N LEU A 932 60.11 17.04 -100.34
CA LEU A 932 61.03 15.89 -100.46
C LEU A 932 60.88 14.86 -99.33
N SER A 933 60.90 13.57 -99.70
CA SER A 933 61.19 12.35 -98.91
C SER A 933 62.67 12.17 -98.49
N ALA A 934 62.99 11.34 -97.48
CA ALA A 934 64.31 10.70 -97.36
C ALA A 934 64.29 9.37 -96.58
N ASP A 935 65.11 8.40 -96.99
CA ASP A 935 65.29 7.09 -96.37
C ASP A 935 66.73 6.88 -95.80
N THR A 936 66.96 5.80 -95.05
CA THR A 936 68.22 5.50 -94.34
C THR A 936 68.80 4.14 -94.73
N GLY A 937 70.13 4.05 -94.87
CA GLY A 937 70.83 2.78 -95.10
C GLY A 937 71.58 2.28 -93.87
N VAL A 938 71.97 1.00 -93.83
CA VAL A 938 72.72 0.36 -92.74
C VAL A 938 74.07 -0.13 -93.24
N PHE A 939 75.12 0.15 -92.46
CA PHE A 939 76.48 -0.30 -92.68
C PHE A 939 76.95 -1.27 -91.58
N CYS A 940 77.31 -2.51 -91.90
CA CYS A 940 77.77 -3.50 -90.90
C CYS A 940 79.27 -3.87 -90.98
N VAL A 941 79.83 -4.23 -89.82
CA VAL A 941 81.23 -4.58 -89.59
C VAL A 941 81.34 -6.07 -89.25
N LEU A 942 82.18 -6.79 -89.99
CA LEU A 942 82.29 -8.25 -89.86
C LEU A 942 83.51 -8.67 -89.01
N GLY A 943 83.33 -9.63 -88.09
CA GLY A 943 84.43 -10.44 -87.52
C GLY A 943 84.88 -10.21 -86.06
N ILE A 944 84.06 -9.68 -85.15
CA ILE A 944 84.44 -9.41 -83.73
C ILE A 944 84.25 -10.66 -82.84
N CYS A 945 85.13 -10.90 -81.84
CA CYS A 945 85.12 -12.16 -81.05
C CYS A 945 85.54 -12.05 -79.56
N ARG A 946 84.64 -12.50 -78.66
CA ARG A 946 84.81 -13.12 -77.31
C ARG A 946 84.32 -12.43 -76.01
N GLU A 947 83.88 -13.31 -75.10
CA GLU A 947 83.60 -13.12 -73.68
C GLU A 947 84.83 -12.68 -72.86
N GLY A 948 84.60 -12.02 -71.72
CA GLY A 948 85.58 -11.93 -70.63
C GLY A 948 85.84 -10.53 -70.09
N GLY A 949 84.85 -9.89 -69.47
CA GLY A 949 85.05 -8.63 -68.74
C GLY A 949 83.80 -7.76 -68.70
N ALA A 950 83.38 -7.36 -67.50
CA ALA A 950 82.25 -6.47 -67.30
C ALA A 950 82.66 -4.99 -67.35
N ARG A 951 81.65 -4.11 -67.18
CA ARG A 951 81.66 -2.71 -66.65
C ARG A 951 81.39 -1.62 -67.72
N LEU A 952 80.53 -0.60 -67.49
CA LEU A 952 79.69 -0.24 -66.31
C LEU A 952 78.72 0.95 -66.58
N TYR A 953 77.64 1.09 -65.77
CA TYR A 953 76.74 2.27 -65.52
C TYR A 953 75.89 2.85 -66.71
N SER A 954 74.71 3.49 -66.54
CA SER A 954 73.55 3.36 -65.60
C SER A 954 72.40 4.36 -65.90
N SER A 955 71.15 4.08 -65.52
CA SER A 955 70.20 5.05 -64.87
C SER A 955 68.87 4.39 -64.44
N ASN A 956 68.60 4.32 -63.12
CA ASN A 956 67.36 3.77 -62.49
C ASN A 956 66.30 4.88 -62.27
N GLY A 957 65.04 4.66 -61.86
CA GLY A 957 64.25 3.47 -61.46
C GLY A 957 63.31 3.76 -60.26
N SER A 958 62.31 2.90 -59.95
CA SER A 958 61.44 3.05 -58.75
C SER A 958 60.72 1.76 -58.30
N SER A 959 60.97 1.26 -57.08
CA SER A 959 60.12 0.27 -56.37
C SER A 959 60.45 0.14 -54.87
N THR A 960 59.43 -0.12 -54.04
CA THR A 960 59.52 -0.53 -52.61
C THR A 960 59.93 -2.01 -52.54
N SER A 961 60.81 -2.43 -51.60
CA SER A 961 61.28 -3.82 -51.55
C SER A 961 61.74 -4.33 -50.18
N PHE A 962 61.78 -5.67 -50.05
CA PHE A 962 62.44 -6.40 -48.97
C PHE A 962 63.72 -7.07 -49.49
N ILE A 963 64.76 -7.09 -48.67
CA ILE A 963 65.96 -7.89 -48.89
C ILE A 963 66.25 -8.69 -47.60
N PHE A 964 66.46 -10.00 -47.76
CA PHE A 964 66.87 -10.91 -46.69
C PHE A 964 68.34 -11.26 -46.87
N ASN A 965 69.07 -11.39 -45.77
CA ASN A 965 70.25 -12.25 -45.73
C ASN A 965 69.83 -13.65 -45.27
N ASN A 966 70.26 -14.69 -45.97
CA ASN A 966 70.26 -16.05 -45.41
C ASN A 966 71.45 -16.14 -44.44
N PRO A 967 71.22 -16.27 -43.12
CA PRO A 967 72.31 -16.43 -42.14
C PRO A 967 73.02 -17.78 -42.34
N LEU A 968 74.24 -17.88 -41.82
CA LEU A 968 74.91 -19.18 -41.69
C LEU A 968 74.23 -20.01 -40.57
N PRO A 969 74.24 -21.36 -40.62
CA PRO A 969 73.54 -22.21 -39.64
C PRO A 969 73.93 -22.02 -38.16
N SER A 970 75.04 -21.32 -37.90
CA SER A 970 75.54 -20.97 -36.56
C SER A 970 75.01 -19.65 -36.01
N GLU A 971 74.39 -18.80 -36.83
CA GLU A 971 73.92 -17.46 -36.45
C GLU A 971 72.45 -17.51 -35.96
N LYS A 972 72.16 -16.77 -34.89
CA LYS A 972 70.86 -16.81 -34.18
C LYS A 972 69.94 -15.64 -34.50
N THR A 973 70.41 -14.70 -35.32
CA THR A 973 69.75 -13.45 -35.69
C THR A 973 69.72 -13.30 -37.20
N ILE A 974 68.61 -12.78 -37.75
CA ILE A 974 68.49 -12.41 -39.16
C ILE A 974 68.30 -10.90 -39.24
N THR A 975 69.18 -10.21 -39.97
CA THR A 975 68.96 -8.81 -40.34
C THR A 975 68.01 -8.74 -41.54
N LEU A 976 66.92 -8.00 -41.38
CA LEU A 976 65.91 -7.79 -42.43
C LEU A 976 65.93 -6.33 -42.86
N THR A 977 66.18 -6.10 -44.15
CA THR A 977 66.25 -4.75 -44.72
C THR A 977 65.01 -4.46 -45.55
N MET A 978 64.41 -3.31 -45.31
CA MET A 978 63.17 -2.83 -45.94
C MET A 978 63.40 -1.44 -46.53
N LYS A 979 62.96 -1.22 -47.78
CA LYS A 979 63.11 0.06 -48.46
C LYS A 979 61.75 0.71 -48.68
N THR A 980 61.44 1.74 -47.89
CA THR A 980 60.19 2.50 -47.95
C THR A 980 60.31 3.66 -48.94
N TRP A 981 59.28 3.86 -49.78
CA TRP A 981 59.23 5.00 -50.71
C TRP A 981 58.39 6.18 -50.18
N GLU A 982 57.95 6.11 -48.92
CA GLU A 982 57.09 7.06 -48.22
C GLU A 982 57.43 7.14 -46.71
N THR A 983 56.86 8.14 -46.02
CA THR A 983 57.12 8.46 -44.60
C THR A 983 55.84 8.25 -43.77
N GLY A 984 55.92 7.49 -42.67
CA GLY A 984 54.84 7.37 -41.68
C GLY A 984 54.97 6.17 -40.72
N ILE A 985 53.95 5.94 -39.88
CA ILE A 985 53.90 4.80 -38.96
C ILE A 985 53.97 3.51 -39.77
N THR A 986 55.00 2.72 -39.49
CA THR A 986 55.37 1.50 -40.19
C THR A 986 55.47 0.35 -39.20
N LYS A 987 54.81 -0.77 -39.49
CA LYS A 987 54.68 -1.92 -38.59
C LYS A 987 55.13 -3.20 -39.28
N LEU A 988 56.03 -3.95 -38.63
CA LEU A 988 56.42 -5.31 -39.03
C LEU A 988 55.82 -6.31 -38.04
N THR A 989 55.06 -7.29 -38.53
CA THR A 989 54.43 -8.34 -37.72
C THR A 989 54.81 -9.72 -38.24
N ILE A 990 55.10 -10.66 -37.33
CA ILE A 990 55.42 -12.05 -37.62
C ILE A 990 54.28 -12.95 -37.11
N ILE A 991 53.67 -13.71 -38.01
CA ILE A 991 52.60 -14.68 -37.70
C ILE A 991 53.03 -16.11 -38.08
N ASN A 992 52.55 -17.11 -37.34
CA ASN A 992 52.73 -18.53 -37.70
C ASN A 992 51.70 -18.99 -38.75
N ILE A 993 51.87 -20.19 -39.29
CA ILE A 993 50.90 -20.82 -40.23
C ILE A 993 49.49 -21.05 -39.66
N LEU A 994 49.29 -20.92 -38.34
CA LEU A 994 47.96 -20.97 -37.70
C LEU A 994 47.36 -19.56 -37.52
N GLY A 995 47.96 -18.52 -38.11
CA GLY A 995 47.51 -17.13 -38.07
C GLY A 995 47.78 -16.40 -36.75
N GLN A 996 48.44 -17.04 -35.78
CA GLN A 996 48.72 -16.44 -34.48
C GLN A 996 49.93 -15.51 -34.57
N THR A 997 49.82 -14.32 -33.98
CA THR A 997 50.92 -13.36 -33.91
C THR A 997 51.96 -13.84 -32.90
N ILE A 998 53.20 -14.00 -33.35
CA ILE A 998 54.32 -14.51 -32.56
C ILE A 998 55.20 -13.38 -32.07
N SER A 999 55.39 -12.34 -32.89
CA SER A 999 56.12 -11.12 -32.51
C SER A 999 55.71 -9.93 -33.38
N ILE A 1000 55.82 -8.72 -32.82
CA ILE A 1000 55.71 -7.44 -33.54
C ILE A 1000 57.06 -6.73 -33.35
N PRO A 1001 58.09 -7.05 -34.16
CA PRO A 1001 59.43 -6.50 -33.96
C PRO A 1001 59.55 -5.00 -34.25
N LEU A 1002 58.65 -4.40 -35.03
CA LEU A 1002 58.65 -2.96 -35.34
C LEU A 1002 57.22 -2.40 -35.34
N ASN A 1003 57.02 -1.23 -34.74
CA ASN A 1003 55.77 -0.47 -34.80
C ASN A 1003 56.03 1.03 -34.53
N GLU A 1004 56.76 1.69 -35.43
CA GLU A 1004 57.35 3.02 -35.21
C GLU A 1004 57.20 3.92 -36.45
N PHE A 1005 57.45 5.23 -36.31
CA PHE A 1005 57.35 6.18 -37.42
C PHE A 1005 58.66 6.23 -38.23
N LEU A 1006 58.63 5.79 -39.49
CA LEU A 1006 59.79 5.77 -40.38
C LEU A 1006 59.68 6.84 -41.47
N ILE A 1007 60.83 7.40 -41.88
CA ILE A 1007 60.93 8.28 -43.05
C ILE A 1007 61.20 7.48 -44.33
N LYS A 1008 60.85 8.03 -45.49
CA LYS A 1008 61.22 7.49 -46.81
C LYS A 1008 62.72 7.17 -46.87
N GLY A 1009 63.07 5.90 -47.05
CA GLY A 1009 64.46 5.45 -47.01
C GLY A 1009 64.61 3.94 -46.86
N GLU A 1010 65.83 3.49 -46.66
CA GLU A 1010 66.15 2.08 -46.42
C GLU A 1010 66.47 1.89 -44.93
N HIS A 1011 65.83 0.91 -44.31
CA HIS A 1011 65.87 0.65 -42.88
C HIS A 1011 66.16 -0.84 -42.63
N SER A 1012 66.86 -1.15 -41.55
CA SER A 1012 67.19 -2.54 -41.19
C SER A 1012 66.81 -2.83 -39.74
N ILE A 1013 66.33 -4.04 -39.49
CA ILE A 1013 66.02 -4.54 -38.15
C ILE A 1013 66.60 -5.94 -37.95
N GLU A 1014 67.13 -6.23 -36.76
CA GLU A 1014 67.60 -7.56 -36.39
C GLU A 1014 66.49 -8.36 -35.70
N LEU A 1015 66.30 -9.60 -36.15
CA LEU A 1015 65.32 -10.54 -35.64
C LEU A 1015 66.04 -11.74 -35.00
N ASP A 1016 65.96 -11.87 -33.68
CA ASP A 1016 66.43 -13.07 -32.97
C ASP A 1016 65.49 -14.26 -33.25
N VAL A 1017 65.89 -15.07 -34.22
CA VAL A 1017 65.13 -16.24 -34.68
C VAL A 1017 65.35 -17.46 -33.79
N SER A 1018 66.30 -17.43 -32.84
CA SER A 1018 66.55 -18.56 -31.93
C SER A 1018 65.43 -18.81 -30.93
N LYS A 1019 64.50 -17.86 -30.79
CA LYS A 1019 63.27 -17.94 -29.97
C LYS A 1019 62.06 -18.47 -30.77
N LEU A 1020 62.22 -18.74 -32.06
CA LEU A 1020 61.17 -19.30 -32.93
C LEU A 1020 61.40 -20.79 -33.15
N ASN A 1021 60.32 -21.57 -33.19
CA ASN A 1021 60.40 -23.00 -33.49
C ASN A 1021 60.57 -23.23 -35.01
N ILE A 1022 61.11 -24.41 -35.39
CA ILE A 1022 61.16 -24.87 -36.79
C ILE A 1022 59.75 -24.77 -37.39
N GLY A 1023 59.63 -24.14 -38.56
CA GLY A 1023 58.35 -23.94 -39.22
C GLY A 1023 58.33 -22.77 -40.20
N THR A 1024 57.16 -22.58 -40.82
CA THR A 1024 56.90 -21.47 -41.74
C THR A 1024 56.22 -20.32 -40.99
N TYR A 1025 56.64 -19.09 -41.29
CA TYR A 1025 56.09 -17.86 -40.75
C TYR A 1025 55.85 -16.86 -41.89
N LEU A 1026 54.88 -15.98 -41.73
CA LEU A 1026 54.64 -14.87 -42.66
C LEU A 1026 55.04 -13.57 -41.98
N LEU A 1027 55.89 -12.79 -42.65
CA LEU A 1027 56.26 -11.44 -42.25
C LEU A 1027 55.44 -10.47 -43.08
N ILE A 1028 54.76 -9.56 -42.39
CA ILE A 1028 53.92 -8.52 -43.00
C ILE A 1028 54.49 -7.18 -42.59
N LEU A 1029 54.99 -6.41 -43.55
CA LEU A 1029 55.33 -5.00 -43.39
C LEU A 1029 54.18 -4.15 -43.89
N GLN A 1030 53.71 -3.26 -43.03
CA GLN A 1030 52.68 -2.28 -43.30
C GLN A 1030 53.31 -0.88 -43.21
N THR A 1031 53.31 -0.13 -44.31
CA THR A 1031 53.52 1.34 -44.29
C THR A 1031 52.14 2.02 -44.30
N PRO A 1032 52.03 3.36 -44.30
CA PRO A 1032 50.73 4.04 -44.35
C PRO A 1032 49.85 3.66 -45.55
N ASN A 1033 50.43 3.48 -46.74
CA ASN A 1033 49.67 3.26 -47.98
C ASN A 1033 49.91 1.89 -48.65
N GLU A 1034 50.90 1.09 -48.22
CA GLU A 1034 51.23 -0.20 -48.82
C GLU A 1034 51.42 -1.31 -47.76
N TYR A 1035 50.99 -2.53 -48.10
CA TYR A 1035 51.30 -3.74 -47.35
C TYR A 1035 52.12 -4.67 -48.24
N VAL A 1036 53.32 -5.06 -47.78
CA VAL A 1036 54.16 -6.04 -48.46
C VAL A 1036 54.38 -7.22 -47.53
N ALA A 1037 54.12 -8.43 -48.03
CA ALA A 1037 54.31 -9.67 -47.28
C ALA A 1037 55.37 -10.58 -47.91
N ARG A 1038 56.10 -11.31 -47.07
CA ARG A 1038 57.08 -12.33 -47.47
C ARG A 1038 57.07 -13.51 -46.50
N VAL A 1039 57.27 -14.70 -47.04
CA VAL A 1039 57.34 -15.96 -46.27
C VAL A 1039 58.77 -16.17 -45.77
N LEU A 1040 58.92 -16.55 -44.51
CA LEU A 1040 60.16 -17.02 -43.91
C LEU A 1040 59.99 -18.49 -43.50
N HIS A 1041 60.90 -19.33 -43.96
CA HIS A 1041 60.99 -20.72 -43.52
C HIS A 1041 62.16 -20.85 -42.55
N ILE A 1042 61.88 -21.27 -41.31
CA ILE A 1042 62.90 -21.58 -40.32
C ILE A 1042 63.10 -23.09 -40.30
N GLN A 1043 64.27 -23.52 -40.75
CA GLN A 1043 64.80 -24.87 -40.62
C GLN A 1043 65.98 -24.83 -39.63
N LYS A 1044 66.23 -25.93 -38.91
CA LYS A 1044 67.42 -26.09 -38.04
C LYS A 1044 68.44 -27.00 -38.72
#